data_AF-A0AAD5Q472-F1
#
_entry.id   AF-A0AAD5Q472-F1
#
_cell.length_a   1.000
_cell.length_b   1.000
_cell.length_c   1.000
_cell.angle_alpha   90.00
_cell.angle_beta   90.00
_cell.angle_gamma   90.00
#
_symmetry.space_group_name_H-M   'P 1'
#
loop_
_entity.id
_entity.type
_entity.pdbx_description
1 polymer ?
#
loop_
_entity_poly.entity_id
_entity_poly.type
_entity_poly.pdbx_seq_one_letter_code
_entity_poly.pdbx_strand_id
1 'polypeptide(L)'
;MGKRLQGVSGWNLLEFVYNCSLWGFVATLVFSQFLGIIWNTVTSRQHLIYGRHMSEGLYAISGYNDEPYADRNIICIAEGRSFVPTQLSKALKDSALSKVVDTSGTAVNSYRIVWRDEITLDDATAEFYTPVCDKISAHLDKIQTSCSALGYNITRDSLRVTDDTFSTTTKIIPRALPILIMPFWDNGIYAHYAIPTWDGIGCLFRLNGNIEQPDQPDAVFRSVSRDTRDAKTREWLMKPGGVWRNGWYEDGSGQRFYSDFISTNPEDPFGILARQFDGKTGLEYDCKAKHPPSACFDPPRKEWWGSEFSMTETVSWYNSVAMSNGTRYGLFIYEASQKRVVESKYTLETFISNISLGVMLLRWLVCILSLLNSYRLGVADWHNASIGSLSCARSFNVLPLVLLPRLKFTLAAFWTVGCEFEGQQKALSEAWFAIYPGIAEFMLFFYSLLNFLAKLLHRRVSDKLFGPTLLFFCLMHRFRIQLAQSGWFEFDGRISTVILSSQVDELRLADFFTTDAALRMNGNIRSMFFIKVAVLGLNLLPLVLFSDSMTTRGYWYRSFATGGVEKALAMRASYLISIDDWYVVTALAPLRMLEKLWNHRIMVFSVTRTGDGFTPNTESKMSKRRTSYEASPADASRPPRGSRGQHDQRYRAKLKIREVSLASHDVEDD
;
A
#
# COMPACT_ATOMS: atom_id res chain seq x y z
N MET A 1 29.94 -3.37 -47.49
CA MET A 1 29.43 -3.56 -46.12
C MET A 1 29.86 -2.46 -45.12
N GLY A 2 30.81 -1.57 -45.45
CA GLY A 2 31.39 -0.61 -44.48
C GLY A 2 31.05 0.89 -44.63
N LYS A 3 29.92 1.30 -45.24
CA LYS A 3 29.61 2.75 -45.49
C LYS A 3 28.31 3.30 -44.89
N ARG A 4 27.54 2.54 -44.09
CA ARG A 4 26.31 3.05 -43.43
C ARG A 4 26.38 3.18 -41.90
N LEU A 5 27.50 2.84 -41.27
CA LEU A 5 27.70 3.07 -39.83
C LEU A 5 28.12 4.52 -39.49
N GLN A 6 28.39 5.36 -40.49
CA GLN A 6 28.77 6.78 -40.31
C GLN A 6 27.57 7.73 -40.10
N GLY A 7 26.34 7.21 -40.01
CA GLY A 7 25.11 8.02 -39.91
C GLY A 7 24.26 7.74 -38.66
N VAL A 8 24.81 7.15 -37.60
CA VAL A 8 24.08 7.06 -36.33
C VAL A 8 24.09 8.44 -35.70
N SER A 9 22.96 9.15 -35.73
CA SER A 9 22.82 10.37 -34.95
C SER A 9 22.94 10.03 -33.46
N GLY A 10 23.57 10.90 -32.66
CA GLY A 10 23.66 10.69 -31.21
C GLY A 10 22.28 10.47 -30.55
N TRP A 11 21.22 11.04 -31.14
CA TRP A 11 19.83 10.85 -30.73
C TRP A 11 19.34 9.40 -30.89
N ASN A 12 19.65 8.73 -32.00
CA ASN A 12 19.26 7.33 -32.21
C ASN A 12 19.91 6.40 -31.17
N LEU A 13 21.18 6.67 -30.83
CA LEU A 13 21.88 5.92 -29.79
C LEU A 13 21.27 6.17 -28.40
N LEU A 14 20.91 7.42 -28.10
CA LEU A 14 20.26 7.78 -26.84
C LEU A 14 18.90 7.08 -26.69
N GLU A 15 18.08 7.07 -27.74
CA GLU A 15 16.79 6.36 -27.75
C GLU A 15 16.96 4.85 -27.57
N PHE A 16 17.99 4.25 -28.17
CA PHE A 16 18.30 2.84 -27.95
C PHE A 16 18.60 2.55 -26.48
N VAL A 17 19.55 3.29 -25.92
CA VAL A 17 19.99 3.12 -24.53
C VAL A 17 18.82 3.33 -23.59
N TYR A 18 17.98 4.33 -23.85
CA TYR A 18 16.76 4.57 -23.08
C TYR A 18 15.82 3.35 -23.10
N ASN A 19 15.48 2.81 -24.27
CA ASN A 19 14.56 1.67 -24.38
C ASN A 19 15.13 0.40 -23.74
N CYS A 20 16.42 0.12 -23.93
CA CYS A 20 17.09 -1.01 -23.29
C CYS A 20 17.13 -0.85 -21.76
N SER A 21 17.42 0.36 -21.26
CA SER A 21 17.45 0.65 -19.82
C SER A 21 16.05 0.54 -19.22
N LEU A 22 15.03 1.05 -19.91
CA LEU A 22 13.65 0.95 -19.49
C LEU A 22 13.17 -0.50 -19.46
N TRP A 23 13.44 -1.28 -20.52
CA TRP A 23 13.15 -2.70 -20.54
C TRP A 23 13.85 -3.43 -19.38
N GLY A 24 15.15 -3.19 -19.18
CA GLY A 24 15.93 -3.79 -18.11
C GLY A 24 15.42 -3.41 -16.72
N PHE A 25 14.97 -2.16 -16.54
CA PHE A 25 14.37 -1.68 -15.30
C PHE A 25 13.05 -2.39 -15.00
N VAL A 26 12.10 -2.42 -15.96
CA VAL A 26 10.81 -3.13 -15.78
C VAL A 26 11.06 -4.62 -15.57
N ALA A 27 11.96 -5.23 -16.33
CA ALA A 27 12.34 -6.63 -16.16
C ALA A 27 12.88 -6.89 -14.75
N THR A 28 13.78 -6.05 -14.24
CA THR A 28 14.31 -6.20 -12.88
C THR A 28 13.21 -6.15 -11.83
N LEU A 29 12.26 -5.21 -11.96
CA LEU A 29 11.12 -5.10 -11.03
C LEU A 29 10.20 -6.34 -11.10
N VAL A 30 9.78 -6.77 -12.28
CA VAL A 30 8.91 -7.94 -12.41
C VAL A 30 9.65 -9.22 -11.97
N PHE A 31 10.89 -9.40 -12.41
CA PHE A 31 11.66 -10.61 -12.07
C PHE A 31 12.06 -10.68 -10.60
N SER A 32 12.17 -9.56 -9.88
CA SER A 32 12.41 -9.61 -8.44
C SER A 32 11.28 -10.29 -7.67
N GLN A 33 10.05 -10.32 -8.20
CA GLN A 33 8.98 -11.07 -7.56
C GLN A 33 9.17 -12.59 -7.65
N PHE A 34 9.77 -13.12 -8.72
CA PHE A 34 10.04 -14.57 -8.81
C PHE A 34 11.00 -15.04 -7.72
N LEU A 35 11.89 -14.17 -7.25
CA LEU A 35 12.71 -14.47 -6.08
C LEU A 35 11.85 -14.76 -4.85
N GLY A 36 10.66 -14.14 -4.75
CA GLY A 36 9.67 -14.37 -3.69
C GLY A 36 9.15 -15.81 -3.57
N ILE A 37 9.34 -16.66 -4.61
CA ILE A 37 9.04 -18.11 -4.53
C ILE A 37 9.94 -18.80 -3.50
N ILE A 38 11.21 -18.40 -3.43
CA ILE A 38 12.23 -19.00 -2.58
C ILE A 38 12.56 -18.08 -1.40
N TRP A 39 12.46 -16.78 -1.61
CA TRP A 39 12.89 -15.70 -0.72
C TRP A 39 11.69 -14.82 -0.36
N ASN A 40 10.83 -15.34 0.51
CA ASN A 40 9.59 -14.68 0.94
C ASN A 40 9.78 -13.65 2.07
N THR A 41 11.00 -13.52 2.60
CA THR A 41 11.32 -12.65 3.74
C THR A 41 12.48 -11.72 3.45
N VAL A 42 12.37 -10.46 3.84
CA VAL A 42 13.47 -9.49 3.78
C VAL A 42 13.77 -9.00 5.18
N THR A 43 15.02 -9.18 5.61
CA THR A 43 15.52 -8.63 6.86
C THR A 43 16.29 -7.36 6.60
N SER A 44 15.95 -6.29 7.31
CA SER A 44 16.70 -5.03 7.32
C SER A 44 17.02 -4.61 8.75
N ARG A 45 18.16 -3.96 8.93
CA ARG A 45 18.49 -3.23 10.15
C ARG A 45 18.33 -1.75 9.86
N GLN A 46 17.59 -1.07 10.73
CA GLN A 46 17.29 0.33 10.56
C GLN A 46 17.67 1.07 11.83
N HIS A 47 18.17 2.27 11.62
CA HIS A 47 18.31 3.26 12.66
C HIS A 47 17.27 4.34 12.36
N LEU A 48 16.26 4.42 13.23
CA LEU A 48 15.16 5.37 13.10
C LEU A 48 15.49 6.60 13.95
N ILE A 49 15.27 7.77 13.38
CA ILE A 49 15.34 9.05 14.09
C ILE A 49 14.13 9.88 13.66
N TYR A 50 13.30 10.24 14.63
CA TYR A 50 12.21 11.20 14.48
C TYR A 50 12.43 12.36 15.47
N GLY A 51 12.01 13.56 15.07
CA GLY A 51 12.19 14.76 15.89
C GLY A 51 13.56 15.40 15.74
N ARG A 52 14.00 16.15 16.76
CA ARG A 52 15.25 16.94 16.75
C ARG A 52 16.03 16.72 18.04
N HIS A 53 17.33 16.96 17.97
CA HIS A 53 18.17 16.82 19.16
C HIS A 53 17.82 17.88 20.21
N MET A 54 17.84 17.52 21.50
CA MET A 54 17.38 18.39 22.59
C MET A 54 18.20 19.68 22.73
N SER A 55 19.44 19.69 22.26
CA SER A 55 20.31 20.88 22.24
C SER A 55 19.82 22.01 21.34
N GLU A 56 18.91 21.73 20.40
CA GLU A 56 18.31 22.75 19.52
C GLU A 56 17.22 23.56 20.23
N GLY A 57 16.80 23.15 21.43
CA GLY A 57 15.78 23.82 22.22
C GLY A 57 14.34 23.50 21.80
N LEU A 58 13.39 24.20 22.42
CA LEU A 58 11.95 23.97 22.23
C LEU A 58 11.51 24.41 20.83
N TYR A 59 10.70 23.59 20.17
CA TYR A 59 10.19 23.85 18.83
C TYR A 59 8.72 23.43 18.68
N ALA A 60 8.08 23.88 17.60
CA ALA A 60 6.74 23.44 17.23
C ALA A 60 6.81 22.01 16.67
N ILE A 61 6.27 21.05 17.43
CA ILE A 61 6.19 19.64 17.09
C ILE A 61 5.11 19.47 16.02
N SER A 62 5.52 19.00 14.84
CA SER A 62 4.62 18.73 13.73
C SER A 62 3.87 17.42 13.96
N GLY A 63 2.63 17.36 13.49
CA GLY A 63 1.82 16.15 13.55
C GLY A 63 1.11 15.91 14.87
N TYR A 64 0.53 14.73 14.95
CA TYR A 64 -0.44 14.32 15.96
C TYR A 64 -0.22 12.87 16.44
N ASN A 65 0.69 12.17 15.77
CA ASN A 65 1.13 10.84 16.17
C ASN A 65 2.09 11.02 17.36
N ASP A 66 2.08 10.07 18.28
CA ASP A 66 2.88 10.11 19.50
C ASP A 66 2.54 11.27 20.46
N GLU A 67 1.31 11.80 20.39
CA GLU A 67 0.70 12.60 21.47
C GLU A 67 -0.06 11.66 22.43
N PRO A 68 0.57 11.14 23.50
CA PRO A 68 -0.05 10.13 24.36
C PRO A 68 -1.13 10.72 25.30
N TYR A 69 -1.23 12.04 25.41
CA TYR A 69 -2.14 12.71 26.35
C TYR A 69 -3.48 13.13 25.72
N ALA A 70 -3.76 12.71 24.49
CA ALA A 70 -5.03 13.01 23.82
C ALA A 70 -6.22 12.20 24.39
N ASP A 71 -7.46 12.57 24.06
CA ASP A 71 -8.69 11.90 24.54
C ASP A 71 -8.98 10.53 23.90
N ARG A 72 -8.15 10.09 22.95
CA ARG A 72 -8.10 8.72 22.40
C ARG A 72 -7.66 7.65 23.39
N ASN A 73 -7.40 8.04 24.64
CA ASN A 73 -7.00 7.14 25.70
C ASN A 73 -8.10 6.13 26.03
N ILE A 74 -7.66 4.99 26.54
CA ILE A 74 -8.50 3.86 26.92
C ILE A 74 -8.43 3.69 28.44
N ILE A 75 -9.54 3.28 29.02
CA ILE A 75 -9.64 2.93 30.44
C ILE A 75 -10.28 1.56 30.58
N CYS A 76 -9.90 0.85 31.63
CA CYS A 76 -10.50 -0.45 31.96
C CYS A 76 -11.60 -0.23 32.98
N ILE A 77 -12.88 -0.35 32.57
CA ILE A 77 -14.06 -0.18 33.45
C ILE A 77 -14.51 -1.55 33.94
N ALA A 78 -14.77 -1.67 35.24
CA ALA A 78 -15.34 -2.87 35.82
C ALA A 78 -16.76 -3.11 35.30
N GLU A 79 -17.01 -4.27 34.68
CA GLU A 79 -18.33 -4.76 34.27
C GLU A 79 -18.55 -6.15 34.88
N GLY A 80 -19.32 -6.21 35.97
CA GLY A 80 -19.50 -7.45 36.71
C GLY A 80 -18.20 -7.91 37.38
N ARG A 81 -17.59 -8.97 36.85
CA ARG A 81 -16.33 -9.57 37.38
C ARG A 81 -15.11 -9.33 36.50
N SER A 82 -15.28 -8.72 35.34
CA SER A 82 -14.21 -8.45 34.38
C SER A 82 -14.03 -6.95 34.17
N PHE A 83 -12.92 -6.57 33.55
CA PHE A 83 -12.67 -5.19 33.14
C PHE A 83 -12.72 -5.07 31.63
N VAL A 84 -13.55 -4.16 31.13
CA VAL A 84 -13.77 -3.96 29.69
C VAL A 84 -13.08 -2.66 29.25
N PRO A 85 -12.33 -2.67 28.14
CA PRO A 85 -11.73 -1.46 27.59
C PRO A 85 -12.84 -0.53 27.09
N THR A 86 -12.81 0.71 27.56
CA THR A 86 -13.73 1.77 27.15
C THR A 86 -12.91 3.01 26.80
N GLN A 87 -13.32 3.71 25.75
CA GLN A 87 -12.69 4.98 25.41
C GLN A 87 -12.95 6.03 26.50
N LEU A 88 -11.90 6.74 26.89
CA LEU A 88 -11.98 7.73 27.97
C LEU A 88 -12.97 8.86 27.65
N SER A 89 -12.94 9.38 26.42
CA SER A 89 -13.86 10.43 25.97
C SER A 89 -15.34 10.05 26.15
N LYS A 90 -15.70 8.80 25.83
CA LYS A 90 -17.05 8.23 26.04
C LYS A 90 -17.39 8.19 27.53
N ALA A 91 -16.48 7.72 28.37
CA ALA A 91 -16.69 7.65 29.81
C ALA A 91 -16.81 9.02 30.49
N LEU A 92 -16.10 10.05 30.00
CA LEU A 92 -16.14 11.42 30.54
C LEU A 92 -17.39 12.21 30.11
N LYS A 93 -18.03 11.81 29.01
CA LYS A 93 -19.32 12.36 28.54
C LYS A 93 -20.52 11.73 29.23
N ASP A 94 -20.38 10.47 29.66
CA ASP A 94 -21.43 9.76 30.39
C ASP A 94 -21.41 10.12 31.90
N SER A 95 -22.47 10.78 32.35
CA SER A 95 -22.65 11.16 33.76
C SER A 95 -22.96 9.98 34.68
N ALA A 96 -23.33 8.82 34.13
CA ALA A 96 -23.45 7.58 34.89
C ALA A 96 -22.08 6.96 35.21
N LEU A 97 -21.08 7.20 34.36
CA LEU A 97 -19.73 6.62 34.49
C LEU A 97 -18.74 7.57 35.20
N SER A 98 -18.88 8.88 35.01
CA SER A 98 -17.97 9.89 35.58
C SER A 98 -18.67 10.87 36.51
N LYS A 99 -17.95 11.34 37.54
CA LYS A 99 -18.44 12.33 38.51
C LYS A 99 -17.47 13.48 38.66
N VAL A 100 -17.95 14.72 38.68
CA VAL A 100 -17.11 15.91 38.96
C VAL A 100 -16.73 15.91 40.45
N VAL A 101 -15.43 16.04 40.74
CA VAL A 101 -14.87 16.04 42.11
C VAL A 101 -14.17 17.33 42.50
N ASP A 102 -13.69 18.10 41.53
CA ASP A 102 -13.14 19.44 41.76
C ASP A 102 -13.44 20.34 40.56
N THR A 103 -13.72 21.61 40.81
CA THR A 103 -13.87 22.68 39.80
C THR A 103 -13.00 23.89 40.10
N SER A 104 -12.33 23.92 41.26
CA SER A 104 -11.49 25.02 41.72
C SER A 104 -10.14 25.08 41.00
N GLY A 105 -9.73 24.00 40.32
CA GLY A 105 -8.42 23.88 39.68
C GLY A 105 -7.28 23.66 40.69
N THR A 106 -7.61 23.31 41.93
CA THR A 106 -6.64 23.01 42.98
C THR A 106 -6.28 21.54 43.05
N ALA A 107 -7.06 20.66 42.42
CA ALA A 107 -6.72 19.25 42.29
C ALA A 107 -5.33 19.06 41.68
N VAL A 108 -4.55 18.18 42.33
CA VAL A 108 -3.21 17.78 41.91
C VAL A 108 -3.12 16.31 41.52
N ASN A 109 -4.08 15.50 41.95
CA ASN A 109 -4.05 14.04 41.94
C ASN A 109 -4.85 13.41 40.79
N SER A 110 -4.99 14.11 39.67
CA SER A 110 -5.57 13.58 38.45
C SER A 110 -4.51 13.34 37.38
N TYR A 111 -4.94 12.90 36.20
CA TYR A 111 -4.13 12.99 35.00
C TYR A 111 -4.82 13.90 33.99
N ARG A 112 -4.11 14.92 33.50
CA ARG A 112 -4.65 15.87 32.52
C ARG A 112 -4.55 15.29 31.12
N ILE A 113 -5.67 15.33 30.41
CA ILE A 113 -5.80 14.95 29.01
C ILE A 113 -6.15 16.17 28.16
N VAL A 114 -5.87 16.10 26.86
CA VAL A 114 -6.22 17.13 25.88
C VAL A 114 -7.26 16.57 24.94
N TRP A 115 -8.38 17.29 24.77
CA TRP A 115 -9.42 16.88 23.83
C TRP A 115 -8.96 17.06 22.39
N ARG A 116 -9.22 16.04 21.58
CA ARG A 116 -9.12 16.07 20.13
C ARG A 116 -10.44 15.59 19.52
N ASP A 117 -10.51 15.60 18.19
CA ASP A 117 -11.68 15.14 17.42
C ASP A 117 -12.16 13.76 17.93
N GLU A 118 -13.48 13.53 17.93
CA GLU A 118 -14.08 12.29 18.45
C GLU A 118 -13.71 11.06 17.59
N ILE A 119 -12.53 10.49 17.85
CA ILE A 119 -12.12 9.20 17.29
C ILE A 119 -12.92 8.11 18.00
N THR A 120 -13.43 7.12 17.28
CA THR A 120 -14.08 5.95 17.89
C THR A 120 -13.08 4.82 18.06
N LEU A 121 -13.07 4.21 19.24
CA LEU A 121 -12.35 2.94 19.46
C LEU A 121 -12.89 1.86 18.53
N ASP A 122 -12.03 1.28 17.69
CA ASP A 122 -12.42 0.20 16.78
C ASP A 122 -12.49 -1.17 17.48
N ASP A 123 -13.23 -2.09 16.88
CA ASP A 123 -13.50 -3.41 17.44
C ASP A 123 -12.23 -4.26 17.63
N ALA A 124 -11.26 -4.19 16.71
CA ALA A 124 -10.04 -4.99 16.81
C ALA A 124 -9.12 -4.48 17.92
N THR A 125 -9.04 -3.17 18.10
CA THR A 125 -8.32 -2.56 19.22
C THR A 125 -9.01 -2.85 20.56
N ALA A 126 -10.34 -2.80 20.61
CA ALA A 126 -11.10 -3.18 21.80
C ALA A 126 -10.91 -4.68 22.15
N GLU A 127 -10.91 -5.56 21.16
CA GLU A 127 -10.63 -6.99 21.33
C GLU A 127 -9.21 -7.21 21.87
N PHE A 128 -8.22 -6.48 21.35
CA PHE A 128 -6.84 -6.53 21.84
C PHE A 128 -6.73 -6.08 23.31
N TYR A 129 -7.35 -4.97 23.69
CA TYR A 129 -7.23 -4.44 25.06
C TYR A 129 -8.08 -5.19 26.09
N THR A 130 -9.00 -6.06 25.69
CA THR A 130 -9.81 -6.87 26.61
C THR A 130 -8.92 -7.77 27.50
N PRO A 131 -8.08 -8.67 26.96
CA PRO A 131 -7.16 -9.45 27.79
C PRO A 131 -6.10 -8.59 28.49
N VAL A 132 -5.73 -7.43 27.92
CA VAL A 132 -4.81 -6.49 28.55
C VAL A 132 -5.41 -5.91 29.84
N CYS A 133 -6.69 -5.49 29.81
CA CYS A 133 -7.39 -5.00 31.00
C CYS A 133 -7.46 -6.06 32.10
N ASP A 134 -7.72 -7.31 31.75
CA ASP A 134 -7.72 -8.42 32.71
C ASP A 134 -6.33 -8.66 33.32
N LYS A 135 -5.26 -8.60 32.50
CA LYS A 135 -3.87 -8.74 32.96
C LYS A 135 -3.44 -7.57 33.85
N ILE A 136 -3.81 -6.34 33.50
CA ILE A 136 -3.54 -5.16 34.32
C ILE A 136 -4.25 -5.31 35.67
N SER A 137 -5.53 -5.71 35.67
CA SER A 137 -6.28 -5.96 36.91
C SER A 137 -5.61 -7.02 37.78
N ALA A 138 -5.23 -8.17 37.18
CA ALA A 138 -4.58 -9.27 37.91
C ALA A 138 -3.20 -8.91 38.48
N HIS A 139 -2.50 -7.96 37.87
CA HIS A 139 -1.15 -7.54 38.28
C HIS A 139 -1.10 -6.12 38.86
N LEU A 140 -2.25 -5.52 39.19
CA LEU A 140 -2.35 -4.13 39.61
C LEU A 140 -1.46 -3.81 40.80
N ASP A 141 -1.46 -4.66 41.83
CA ASP A 141 -0.63 -4.48 43.03
C ASP A 141 0.87 -4.43 42.71
N LYS A 142 1.32 -5.22 41.72
CA LYS A 142 2.73 -5.28 41.29
C LYS A 142 3.12 -4.08 40.46
N ILE A 143 2.23 -3.63 39.58
CA ILE A 143 2.38 -2.36 38.83
C ILE A 143 2.51 -1.20 39.82
N GLN A 144 1.59 -1.13 40.80
CA GLN A 144 1.58 -0.10 41.83
C GLN A 144 2.85 -0.13 42.70
N THR A 145 3.27 -1.32 43.14
CA THR A 145 4.51 -1.49 43.93
C THR A 145 5.75 -1.05 43.15
N SER A 146 5.80 -1.34 41.84
CA SER A 146 6.90 -0.92 40.96
C SER A 146 6.97 0.61 40.82
N CYS A 147 5.83 1.29 40.66
CA CYS A 147 5.78 2.75 40.70
C CYS A 147 6.26 3.31 42.05
N SER A 148 5.84 2.71 43.18
CA SER A 148 6.33 3.13 44.49
C SER A 148 7.83 2.91 44.68
N ALA A 149 8.40 1.82 44.15
CA ALA A 149 9.84 1.55 44.16
C ALA A 149 10.65 2.54 43.31
N LEU A 150 9.99 3.23 42.37
CA LEU A 150 10.55 4.33 41.58
C LEU A 150 10.43 5.70 42.25
N GLY A 151 9.82 5.75 43.43
CA GLY A 151 9.63 6.97 44.24
C GLY A 151 8.29 7.67 44.04
N TYR A 152 7.36 7.12 43.23
CA TYR A 152 6.07 7.77 42.96
C TYR A 152 5.05 7.53 44.08
N ASN A 153 4.41 8.61 44.55
CA ASN A 153 3.32 8.57 45.52
C ASN A 153 1.96 8.39 44.83
N ILE A 154 1.70 7.20 44.31
CA ILE A 154 0.55 6.88 43.45
C ILE A 154 -0.82 6.89 44.17
N THR A 155 -1.87 7.24 43.42
CA THR A 155 -3.26 6.99 43.79
C THR A 155 -3.61 5.51 43.63
N ARG A 156 -4.43 4.94 44.51
CA ARG A 156 -4.80 3.51 44.49
C ARG A 156 -6.29 3.24 44.31
N ASP A 157 -7.11 4.26 44.36
CA ASP A 157 -8.57 4.16 44.39
C ASP A 157 -9.16 4.10 42.98
N SER A 158 -9.36 5.25 42.34
CA SER A 158 -10.01 5.35 41.04
C SER A 158 -9.29 6.34 40.15
N LEU A 159 -9.47 6.18 38.85
CA LEU A 159 -8.90 7.11 37.89
C LEU A 159 -9.55 8.50 38.02
N ARG A 160 -8.71 9.52 38.22
CA ARG A 160 -9.10 10.93 38.17
C ARG A 160 -8.52 11.56 36.92
N VAL A 161 -9.32 12.35 36.22
CA VAL A 161 -8.95 12.98 34.96
C VAL A 161 -9.30 14.47 35.01
N THR A 162 -8.36 15.31 34.58
CA THR A 162 -8.63 16.73 34.31
C THR A 162 -8.79 16.94 32.83
N ASP A 163 -9.90 17.57 32.49
CA ASP A 163 -10.52 17.48 31.17
C ASP A 163 -10.15 18.68 30.31
N ASP A 164 -9.05 18.61 29.54
CA ASP A 164 -8.40 19.68 28.75
C ASP A 164 -7.18 20.38 29.42
N THR A 165 -6.31 20.98 28.58
CA THR A 165 -5.09 21.71 28.97
C THR A 165 -5.37 22.80 29.98
N PHE A 166 -6.42 23.59 29.77
CA PHE A 166 -6.73 24.77 30.61
C PHE A 166 -7.85 24.54 31.62
N SER A 167 -8.53 23.39 31.56
CA SER A 167 -9.63 23.09 32.45
C SER A 167 -9.21 23.01 33.92
N THR A 168 -10.09 23.55 34.76
CA THR A 168 -10.05 23.46 36.22
C THR A 168 -10.91 22.32 36.76
N THR A 169 -11.64 21.63 35.87
CA THR A 169 -12.58 20.59 36.26
C THR A 169 -11.89 19.23 36.27
N THR A 170 -11.96 18.57 37.42
CA THR A 170 -11.49 17.21 37.62
C THR A 170 -12.67 16.28 37.80
N LYS A 171 -12.69 15.19 37.04
CA LYS A 171 -13.68 14.12 37.11
C LYS A 171 -13.02 12.85 37.67
N ILE A 172 -13.78 12.06 38.40
CA ILE A 172 -13.41 10.70 38.83
C ILE A 172 -14.26 9.68 38.08
N ILE A 173 -13.68 8.52 37.77
CA ILE A 173 -14.36 7.39 37.14
C ILE A 173 -14.31 6.23 38.14
N PRO A 174 -15.30 6.09 39.04
CA PRO A 174 -15.20 5.23 40.22
C PRO A 174 -14.99 3.74 39.92
N ARG A 175 -15.49 3.27 38.76
CA ARG A 175 -15.42 1.86 38.35
C ARG A 175 -14.22 1.55 37.47
N ALA A 176 -13.35 2.53 37.18
CA ALA A 176 -12.17 2.30 36.37
C ALA A 176 -10.96 1.92 37.24
N LEU A 177 -10.08 1.08 36.69
CA LEU A 177 -8.72 0.91 37.25
C LEU A 177 -8.02 2.27 37.32
N PRO A 178 -7.13 2.51 38.32
CA PRO A 178 -6.40 3.77 38.46
C PRO A 178 -5.26 3.93 37.43
N ILE A 179 -5.41 3.33 36.25
CA ILE A 179 -4.44 3.31 35.15
C ILE A 179 -5.12 3.87 33.91
N LEU A 180 -4.46 4.84 33.29
CA LEU A 180 -4.80 5.37 31.99
C LEU A 180 -3.96 4.66 30.92
N ILE A 181 -4.62 4.11 29.90
CA ILE A 181 -3.96 3.50 28.73
C ILE A 181 -3.90 4.57 27.65
N MET A 182 -2.70 4.84 27.15
CA MET A 182 -2.40 5.94 26.23
C MET A 182 -1.75 5.39 24.96
N PRO A 183 -2.54 5.00 23.95
CA PRO A 183 -2.02 4.51 22.67
C PRO A 183 -1.03 5.49 22.02
N PHE A 184 0.02 4.97 21.39
CA PHE A 184 1.01 5.80 20.68
C PHE A 184 0.38 6.58 19.51
N TRP A 185 -0.62 6.00 18.85
CA TRP A 185 -1.42 6.63 17.79
C TRP A 185 -2.88 6.18 17.90
N ASP A 186 -3.76 6.75 17.06
CA ASP A 186 -5.19 6.42 17.04
C ASP A 186 -5.39 4.92 16.80
N ASN A 187 -6.11 4.26 17.71
CA ASN A 187 -6.33 2.81 17.64
C ASN A 187 -5.02 1.97 17.60
N GLY A 188 -3.96 2.47 18.25
CA GLY A 188 -2.73 1.73 18.46
C GLY A 188 -2.91 0.61 19.50
N ILE A 189 -2.46 -0.60 19.16
CA ILE A 189 -2.43 -1.76 20.08
C ILE A 189 -1.27 -1.71 21.08
N TYR A 190 -0.28 -0.84 20.85
CA TYR A 190 0.78 -0.57 21.82
C TYR A 190 0.48 0.75 22.52
N ALA A 191 0.78 0.83 23.82
CA ALA A 191 0.47 2.00 24.62
C ALA A 191 1.55 2.40 25.62
N HIS A 192 1.43 3.65 26.05
CA HIS A 192 1.97 4.15 27.29
C HIS A 192 0.92 3.97 28.38
N TYR A 193 1.35 3.92 29.63
CA TYR A 193 0.46 3.82 30.76
C TYR A 193 0.77 4.90 31.77
N ALA A 194 -0.26 5.42 32.44
CA ALA A 194 -0.10 6.43 33.48
C ALA A 194 -0.94 6.09 34.72
N ILE A 195 -0.36 6.31 35.90
CA ILE A 195 -1.08 6.32 37.19
C ILE A 195 -0.96 7.72 37.80
N PRO A 196 -2.08 8.38 38.17
CA PRO A 196 -2.03 9.63 38.92
C PRO A 196 -1.29 9.48 40.25
N THR A 197 -0.68 10.57 40.74
CA THR A 197 -0.01 10.60 42.04
C THR A 197 -0.56 11.70 42.92
N TRP A 198 -0.47 11.54 44.24
CA TRP A 198 -0.93 12.52 45.22
C TRP A 198 -0.12 13.82 45.20
N ASP A 199 1.09 13.79 44.66
CA ASP A 199 1.99 14.93 44.46
C ASP A 199 1.96 15.50 43.03
N GLY A 200 1.11 14.94 42.15
CA GLY A 200 0.80 15.47 40.83
C GLY A 200 1.79 15.24 39.70
N ILE A 201 2.92 14.56 39.92
CA ILE A 201 3.86 14.20 38.84
C ILE A 201 3.32 13.09 37.93
N GLY A 202 2.59 12.12 38.47
CA GLY A 202 2.16 10.90 37.77
C GLY A 202 3.29 9.87 37.61
N CYS A 203 2.97 8.58 37.62
CA CYS A 203 3.89 7.50 37.24
C CYS A 203 3.61 7.12 35.79
N LEU A 204 4.56 7.38 34.88
CA LEU A 204 4.48 6.99 33.47
C LEU A 204 5.30 5.74 33.22
N PHE A 205 4.74 4.77 32.50
CA PHE A 205 5.40 3.48 32.29
C PHE A 205 4.99 2.81 30.99
N ARG A 206 5.67 1.70 30.69
CA ARG A 206 5.37 0.75 29.61
C ARG A 206 5.13 -0.62 30.22
N LEU A 207 4.14 -1.32 29.68
CA LEU A 207 3.93 -2.74 29.94
C LEU A 207 4.31 -3.49 28.67
N ASN A 208 5.06 -4.58 28.79
CA ASN A 208 5.52 -5.38 27.66
C ASN A 208 5.39 -6.88 28.00
N GLY A 209 5.54 -7.72 26.97
CA GLY A 209 5.51 -9.18 27.12
C GLY A 209 4.11 -9.69 27.44
N ASN A 210 3.95 -10.62 28.40
CA ASN A 210 2.71 -11.34 28.71
C ASN A 210 1.47 -10.47 28.99
N ILE A 211 1.66 -9.19 29.28
CA ILE A 211 0.56 -8.23 29.50
C ILE A 211 -0.06 -7.80 28.15
N GLU A 212 0.76 -7.45 27.16
CA GLU A 212 0.31 -7.02 25.82
C GLU A 212 0.30 -8.18 24.81
N GLN A 213 1.11 -9.22 25.04
CA GLN A 213 1.36 -10.34 24.14
C GLN A 213 1.24 -11.65 24.93
N PRO A 214 0.05 -12.29 24.98
CA PRO A 214 -0.21 -13.45 25.83
C PRO A 214 0.71 -14.66 25.59
N ASP A 215 1.30 -14.77 24.40
CA ASP A 215 2.25 -15.80 23.98
C ASP A 215 3.65 -15.61 24.57
N GLN A 216 3.97 -14.40 25.05
CA GLN A 216 5.26 -14.13 25.68
C GLN A 216 5.28 -14.60 27.14
N PRO A 217 6.37 -15.23 27.62
CA PRO A 217 6.45 -15.76 28.98
C PRO A 217 6.63 -14.65 30.03
N ASP A 218 7.37 -13.60 29.70
CA ASP A 218 7.80 -12.56 30.62
C ASP A 218 6.76 -11.44 30.67
N ALA A 219 6.34 -10.98 31.85
CA ALA A 219 5.58 -9.74 32.01
C ALA A 219 6.54 -8.65 32.45
N VAL A 220 6.61 -7.53 31.75
CA VAL A 220 7.62 -6.51 32.03
C VAL A 220 6.95 -5.16 32.27
N PHE A 221 7.28 -4.54 33.40
CA PHE A 221 6.99 -3.15 33.70
C PHE A 221 8.27 -2.33 33.52
N ARG A 222 8.19 -1.20 32.81
CA ARG A 222 9.36 -0.36 32.53
C ARG A 222 9.04 1.11 32.72
N SER A 223 9.88 1.83 33.46
CA SER A 223 9.68 3.25 33.74
C SER A 223 10.98 3.93 34.19
N VAL A 224 10.95 5.26 34.28
CA VAL A 224 12.06 6.10 34.78
C VAL A 224 11.76 6.54 36.21
N SER A 225 12.81 6.66 37.03
CA SER A 225 12.67 7.10 38.42
C SER A 225 12.02 8.48 38.52
N ARG A 226 11.27 8.73 39.60
CA ARG A 226 10.60 10.00 39.85
C ARG A 226 11.58 11.18 39.81
N ASP A 227 12.72 11.03 40.47
CA ASP A 227 13.71 12.11 40.60
C ASP A 227 14.38 12.43 39.26
N THR A 228 14.68 11.39 38.46
CA THR A 228 15.15 11.58 37.08
C THR A 228 14.11 12.32 36.25
N ARG A 229 12.84 11.93 36.36
CA ARG A 229 11.75 12.57 35.60
C ARG A 229 11.60 14.05 35.95
N ASP A 230 11.62 14.38 37.23
CA ASP A 230 11.55 15.77 37.70
C ASP A 230 12.78 16.58 37.27
N ALA A 231 13.99 16.07 37.55
CA ALA A 231 15.24 16.77 37.26
C ALA A 231 15.40 17.08 35.77
N LYS A 232 15.17 16.08 34.90
CA LYS A 232 15.33 16.24 33.44
C LYS A 232 14.27 17.13 32.83
N THR A 233 13.03 17.07 33.32
CA THR A 233 11.98 18.00 32.89
C THR A 233 12.37 19.45 33.18
N ARG A 234 12.87 19.74 34.40
CA ARG A 234 13.32 21.08 34.78
C ARG A 234 14.54 21.55 33.99
N GLU A 235 15.50 20.66 33.80
CA GLU A 235 16.73 20.89 33.02
C GLU A 235 16.38 21.27 31.58
N TRP A 236 15.60 20.45 30.89
CA TRP A 236 15.31 20.61 29.47
C TRP A 236 14.34 21.75 29.16
N LEU A 237 13.40 22.06 30.05
CA LEU A 237 12.59 23.26 29.92
C LEU A 237 13.35 24.54 30.29
N MET A 238 14.47 24.44 31.00
CA MET A 238 15.16 25.57 31.63
C MET A 238 14.23 26.38 32.56
N LYS A 239 13.34 25.67 33.26
CA LYS A 239 12.32 26.24 34.18
C LYS A 239 12.36 25.50 35.52
N PRO A 240 13.28 25.83 36.45
CA PRO A 240 13.44 25.06 37.68
C PRO A 240 12.36 25.31 38.75
N GLY A 241 11.62 26.43 38.66
CA GLY A 241 10.66 26.88 39.67
C GLY A 241 9.21 26.43 39.47
N GLY A 242 8.93 25.63 38.44
CA GLY A 242 7.61 25.08 38.20
C GLY A 242 7.24 23.93 39.15
N VAL A 243 5.96 23.57 39.12
CA VAL A 243 5.33 22.60 40.03
C VAL A 243 4.56 21.55 39.24
N TRP A 244 4.61 20.31 39.69
CA TRP A 244 3.82 19.23 39.11
C TRP A 244 2.37 19.28 39.57
N ARG A 245 1.44 19.22 38.61
CA ARG A 245 0.01 19.05 38.87
C ARG A 245 -0.60 18.19 37.77
N ASN A 246 -1.42 17.23 38.18
CA ASN A 246 -2.25 16.44 37.26
C ASN A 246 -1.44 15.72 36.15
N GLY A 247 -0.23 15.26 36.46
CA GLY A 247 0.68 14.60 35.52
C GLY A 247 1.55 15.53 34.67
N TRP A 248 1.38 16.85 34.81
CA TRP A 248 1.99 17.88 33.96
C TRP A 248 2.82 18.87 34.78
N TYR A 249 3.87 19.42 34.17
CA TYR A 249 4.75 20.40 34.78
C TYR A 249 4.26 21.82 34.48
N GLU A 250 3.83 22.56 35.50
CA GLU A 250 3.39 23.95 35.38
C GLU A 250 4.57 24.89 35.64
N ASP A 251 5.00 25.65 34.64
CA ASP A 251 6.28 26.38 34.68
C ASP A 251 6.24 27.72 35.45
N GLY A 252 5.07 28.07 36.01
CA GLY A 252 4.82 29.33 36.72
C GLY A 252 4.53 30.53 35.81
N SER A 253 4.72 30.41 34.49
CA SER A 253 4.36 31.44 33.49
C SER A 253 2.96 31.23 32.90
N GLY A 254 2.26 30.18 33.34
CA GLY A 254 0.95 29.76 32.85
C GLY A 254 1.02 28.67 31.78
N GLN A 255 2.23 28.22 31.40
CA GLN A 255 2.39 27.07 30.51
C GLN A 255 2.42 25.77 31.32
N ARG A 256 1.85 24.72 30.73
CA ARG A 256 1.78 23.38 31.30
C ARG A 256 2.39 22.43 30.32
N PHE A 257 3.39 21.67 30.73
CA PHE A 257 4.11 20.74 29.88
C PHE A 257 3.83 19.30 30.29
N TYR A 258 3.33 18.51 29.34
CA TYR A 258 3.47 17.07 29.39
C TYR A 258 4.95 16.71 29.29
N SER A 259 5.35 15.61 29.96
CA SER A 259 6.72 15.13 29.91
C SER A 259 6.76 13.62 30.14
N ASP A 260 7.20 12.90 29.11
CA ASP A 260 7.51 11.47 29.14
C ASP A 260 8.83 11.22 28.43
N PHE A 261 9.71 10.48 29.07
CA PHE A 261 10.95 10.08 28.47
C PHE A 261 11.45 8.79 29.08
N ILE A 262 12.06 7.98 28.23
CA ILE A 262 12.53 6.66 28.58
C ILE A 262 13.63 6.23 27.61
N SER A 263 14.68 5.62 28.14
CA SER A 263 15.73 4.98 27.33
C SER A 263 15.90 3.52 27.70
N THR A 264 16.04 2.67 26.69
CA THR A 264 16.55 1.30 26.82
C THR A 264 17.97 1.18 26.29
N ASN A 265 18.57 2.28 25.82
CA ASN A 265 19.95 2.30 25.35
C ASN A 265 20.90 2.16 26.56
N PRO A 266 21.73 1.09 26.62
CA PRO A 266 22.67 0.90 27.71
C PRO A 266 23.69 2.04 27.89
N GLU A 267 23.98 2.79 26.83
CA GLU A 267 24.88 3.96 26.88
C GLU A 267 24.23 5.17 27.56
N ASP A 268 22.90 5.20 27.65
CA ASP A 268 22.07 6.25 28.26
C ASP A 268 22.58 7.68 27.98
N PRO A 269 22.60 8.12 26.70
CA PRO A 269 23.17 9.41 26.32
C PRO A 269 22.45 10.60 26.98
N PHE A 270 21.24 10.40 27.50
CA PHE A 270 20.38 11.44 28.03
C PHE A 270 20.16 11.37 29.55
N GLY A 271 20.69 10.34 30.23
CA GLY A 271 20.52 10.16 31.67
C GLY A 271 19.08 9.78 32.08
N ILE A 272 18.37 9.04 31.22
CA ILE A 272 16.97 8.64 31.35
C ILE A 272 16.79 7.13 31.24
N LEU A 273 17.82 6.34 31.57
CA LEU A 273 17.77 4.89 31.48
C LEU A 273 16.59 4.33 32.30
N ALA A 274 15.82 3.47 31.64
CA ALA A 274 14.69 2.83 32.25
C ALA A 274 15.11 1.78 33.28
N ARG A 275 14.36 1.75 34.39
CA ARG A 275 14.36 0.64 35.34
C ARG A 275 13.27 -0.35 34.94
N GLN A 276 13.57 -1.64 35.02
CA GLN A 276 12.69 -2.71 34.54
C GLN A 276 12.33 -3.63 35.70
N PHE A 277 11.07 -4.01 35.78
CA PHE A 277 10.53 -4.87 36.84
C PHE A 277 9.75 -6.03 36.22
N ASP A 278 9.80 -7.18 36.86
CA ASP A 278 8.91 -8.29 36.57
C ASP A 278 7.48 -7.92 36.97
N GLY A 279 6.56 -7.86 36.00
CA GLY A 279 5.16 -7.54 36.24
C GLY A 279 4.42 -8.58 37.11
N LYS A 280 4.94 -9.81 37.24
CA LYS A 280 4.35 -10.86 38.08
C LYS A 280 4.85 -10.80 39.52
N THR A 281 6.17 -10.66 39.71
CA THR A 281 6.77 -10.70 41.05
C THR A 281 6.93 -9.32 41.68
N GLY A 282 7.10 -8.28 40.85
CA GLY A 282 7.45 -6.91 41.26
C GLY A 282 8.93 -6.70 41.54
N LEU A 283 9.78 -7.70 41.24
CA LEU A 283 11.23 -7.61 41.45
C LEU A 283 11.89 -6.86 40.28
N GLU A 284 12.89 -6.04 40.60
CA GLU A 284 13.65 -5.30 39.59
C GLU A 284 14.66 -6.23 38.89
N TYR A 285 14.74 -6.10 37.56
CA TYR A 285 15.74 -6.78 36.75
C TYR A 285 17.05 -5.98 36.71
N ASP A 286 18.19 -6.68 36.83
CA ASP A 286 19.49 -6.10 36.54
C ASP A 286 19.79 -6.19 35.03
N CYS A 287 19.33 -5.18 34.29
CA CYS A 287 19.58 -5.08 32.85
C CYS A 287 20.98 -4.54 32.50
N LYS A 288 21.81 -4.20 33.51
CA LYS A 288 23.21 -3.79 33.32
C LYS A 288 24.19 -4.95 33.53
N ALA A 289 23.71 -6.09 34.02
CA ALA A 289 24.51 -7.30 34.16
C ALA A 289 25.15 -7.69 32.81
N LYS A 290 26.31 -8.36 32.89
CA LYS A 290 27.03 -8.88 31.70
C LYS A 290 26.16 -9.80 30.84
N HIS A 291 25.21 -10.50 31.46
CA HIS A 291 24.21 -11.35 30.82
C HIS A 291 22.83 -10.95 31.34
N PRO A 292 22.22 -9.88 30.78
CA PRO A 292 20.93 -9.42 31.24
C PRO A 292 19.85 -10.46 30.90
N PRO A 293 18.80 -10.59 31.73
CA PRO A 293 17.64 -11.44 31.43
C PRO A 293 17.03 -11.11 30.06
N SER A 294 16.41 -12.10 29.40
CA SER A 294 15.68 -11.88 28.13
C SER A 294 14.60 -10.80 28.26
N ALA A 295 13.96 -10.71 29.44
CA ALA A 295 12.97 -9.71 29.79
C ALA A 295 13.46 -8.24 29.70
N CYS A 296 14.78 -8.01 29.69
CA CYS A 296 15.35 -6.67 29.53
C CYS A 296 15.26 -6.15 28.08
N PHE A 297 15.03 -7.04 27.11
CA PHE A 297 14.88 -6.71 25.70
C PHE A 297 13.41 -6.71 25.29
N ASP A 298 13.07 -5.91 24.29
CA ASP A 298 11.70 -5.89 23.80
C ASP A 298 11.38 -7.15 23.01
N PRO A 299 10.23 -7.80 23.27
CA PRO A 299 9.81 -8.93 22.49
C PRO A 299 9.54 -8.50 21.04
N PRO A 300 9.68 -9.41 20.06
CA PRO A 300 9.34 -9.11 18.68
C PRO A 300 7.87 -8.70 18.57
N ARG A 301 7.61 -7.56 17.95
CA ARG A 301 6.26 -7.08 17.66
C ARG A 301 5.91 -7.50 16.25
N LYS A 302 4.84 -8.28 16.10
CA LYS A 302 4.35 -8.71 14.79
C LYS A 302 3.09 -7.92 14.43
N GLU A 303 3.07 -7.41 13.21
CA GLU A 303 1.93 -6.76 12.58
C GLU A 303 1.61 -7.48 11.26
N TRP A 304 0.35 -7.42 10.85
CA TRP A 304 -0.15 -8.09 9.66
C TRP A 304 -0.98 -7.14 8.82
N TRP A 305 -1.00 -7.37 7.52
CA TRP A 305 -1.88 -6.66 6.59
C TRP A 305 -2.50 -7.65 5.62
N GLY A 306 -3.78 -7.95 5.87
CA GLY A 306 -4.48 -9.09 5.28
C GLY A 306 -3.79 -10.42 5.60
N SER A 307 -4.12 -11.43 4.83
CA SER A 307 -3.51 -12.77 4.96
C SER A 307 -2.11 -12.91 4.32
N GLU A 308 -1.68 -11.93 3.52
CA GLU A 308 -0.52 -12.03 2.63
C GLU A 308 0.76 -11.39 3.15
N PHE A 309 0.65 -10.34 3.98
CA PHE A 309 1.80 -9.56 4.45
C PHE A 309 1.91 -9.61 5.97
N SER A 310 3.15 -9.77 6.45
CA SER A 310 3.44 -9.54 7.87
C SER A 310 4.77 -8.85 8.05
N MET A 311 4.88 -8.09 9.13
CA MET A 311 6.10 -7.41 9.53
C MET A 311 6.38 -7.79 10.98
N THR A 312 7.62 -8.18 11.25
CA THR A 312 8.10 -8.38 12.62
C THR A 312 9.19 -7.36 12.91
N GLU A 313 9.01 -6.56 13.93
CA GLU A 313 9.99 -5.58 14.42
C GLU A 313 10.56 -6.05 15.75
N THR A 314 11.88 -6.05 15.86
CA THR A 314 12.60 -6.31 17.10
C THR A 314 13.44 -5.09 17.42
N VAL A 315 13.08 -4.38 18.48
CA VAL A 315 13.80 -3.18 18.93
C VAL A 315 14.93 -3.63 19.84
N SER A 316 16.17 -3.33 19.46
CA SER A 316 17.33 -3.62 20.31
C SER A 316 17.49 -2.60 21.42
N TRP A 317 17.22 -1.33 21.10
CA TRP A 317 17.21 -0.22 22.04
C TRP A 317 16.47 0.96 21.40
N TYR A 318 15.99 1.85 22.24
CA TYR A 318 15.41 3.12 21.84
C TYR A 318 15.61 4.20 22.92
N ASN A 319 15.63 5.45 22.47
CA ASN A 319 15.51 6.65 23.27
C ASN A 319 14.22 7.34 22.84
N SER A 320 13.35 7.66 23.80
CA SER A 320 12.11 8.39 23.54
C SER A 320 12.04 9.58 24.49
N VAL A 321 11.82 10.76 23.95
CA VAL A 321 11.53 11.99 24.70
C VAL A 321 10.35 12.67 24.05
N ALA A 322 9.29 12.90 24.82
CA ALA A 322 8.09 13.60 24.40
C ALA A 322 7.72 14.61 25.49
N MET A 323 7.93 15.89 25.20
CA MET A 323 7.55 17.00 26.05
C MET A 323 6.80 18.04 25.23
N SER A 324 5.62 18.46 25.68
CA SER A 324 4.76 19.33 24.88
C SER A 324 3.78 20.10 25.75
N ASN A 325 3.49 21.35 25.40
CA ASN A 325 2.62 22.24 26.17
C ASN A 325 1.11 22.19 25.80
N GLY A 326 0.64 21.08 25.22
CA GLY A 326 -0.74 20.93 24.73
C GLY A 326 -1.03 21.68 23.43
N THR A 327 -0.26 22.71 23.09
CA THR A 327 -0.27 23.39 21.77
C THR A 327 0.84 22.91 20.84
N ARG A 328 1.44 21.76 21.15
CA ARG A 328 2.54 21.13 20.39
C ARG A 328 3.82 21.95 20.34
N TYR A 329 4.11 22.71 21.38
CA TYR A 329 5.40 23.36 21.54
C TYR A 329 6.19 22.68 22.66
N GLY A 330 7.39 22.18 22.33
CA GLY A 330 8.23 21.47 23.29
C GLY A 330 9.40 20.72 22.66
N LEU A 331 9.71 19.52 23.17
CA LEU A 331 10.79 18.65 22.71
C LEU A 331 10.23 17.31 22.28
N PHE A 332 10.64 16.84 21.11
CA PHE A 332 10.33 15.49 20.67
C PHE A 332 11.55 14.87 19.99
N ILE A 333 11.94 13.69 20.48
CA ILE A 333 12.90 12.82 19.79
C ILE A 333 12.52 11.37 20.05
N TYR A 334 12.49 10.59 18.98
CA TYR A 334 12.43 9.14 19.05
C TYR A 334 13.56 8.58 18.21
N GLU A 335 14.48 7.91 18.86
CA GLU A 335 15.63 7.27 18.24
C GLU A 335 15.60 5.78 18.57
N ALA A 336 15.71 4.90 17.57
CA ALA A 336 15.70 3.47 17.82
C ALA A 336 16.65 2.73 16.87
N SER A 337 17.24 1.65 17.39
CA SER A 337 17.85 0.63 16.55
C SER A 337 16.95 -0.59 16.53
N GLN A 338 16.53 -0.98 15.33
CA GLN A 338 15.58 -2.07 15.16
C GLN A 338 15.97 -2.99 14.00
N LYS A 339 15.67 -4.27 14.20
CA LYS A 339 15.69 -5.29 13.16
C LYS A 339 14.26 -5.49 12.68
N ARG A 340 14.02 -5.25 11.39
CA ARG A 340 12.72 -5.45 10.75
C ARG A 340 12.80 -6.65 9.81
N VAL A 341 11.85 -7.57 9.94
CA VAL A 341 11.66 -8.70 9.04
C VAL A 341 10.30 -8.53 8.37
N VAL A 342 10.28 -8.32 7.07
CA VAL A 342 9.05 -8.23 6.27
C VAL A 342 8.86 -9.53 5.54
N GLU A 343 7.68 -10.12 5.65
CA GLU A 343 7.27 -11.35 4.99
C GLU A 343 6.12 -11.07 4.02
N SER A 344 6.18 -11.65 2.83
CA SER A 344 5.09 -11.64 1.86
C SER A 344 4.88 -13.04 1.30
N LYS A 345 3.62 -13.48 1.25
CA LYS A 345 3.27 -14.79 0.69
C LYS A 345 3.19 -14.71 -0.83
N TYR A 346 3.93 -15.59 -1.51
CA TYR A 346 3.85 -15.72 -2.95
C TYR A 346 2.63 -16.56 -3.34
N THR A 347 1.59 -15.91 -3.84
CA THR A 347 0.30 -16.56 -4.18
C THR A 347 0.24 -17.08 -5.62
N LEU A 348 -0.74 -17.93 -5.91
CA LEU A 348 -1.00 -18.40 -7.28
C LEU A 348 -1.32 -17.24 -8.24
N GLU A 349 -2.04 -16.23 -7.76
CA GLU A 349 -2.34 -15.01 -8.52
C GLU A 349 -1.07 -14.26 -8.92
N THR A 350 -0.12 -14.17 -7.98
CA THR A 350 1.22 -13.62 -8.22
C THR A 350 1.98 -14.43 -9.26
N PHE A 351 1.92 -15.77 -9.18
CA PHE A 351 2.54 -16.64 -10.18
C PHE A 351 1.99 -16.41 -11.59
N ILE A 352 0.67 -16.38 -11.75
CA ILE A 352 0.00 -16.19 -13.04
C ILE A 352 0.34 -14.80 -13.62
N SER A 353 0.32 -13.75 -12.79
CA SER A 353 0.73 -12.40 -13.18
C SER A 353 2.16 -12.40 -13.71
N ASN A 354 3.11 -12.96 -12.95
CA ASN A 354 4.53 -12.95 -13.27
C ASN A 354 4.89 -13.71 -14.54
N ILE A 355 4.29 -14.88 -14.78
CA ILE A 355 4.51 -15.62 -16.02
C ILE A 355 4.01 -14.82 -17.22
N SER A 356 2.83 -14.21 -17.09
CA SER A 356 2.21 -13.43 -18.17
C SER A 356 3.05 -12.19 -18.53
N LEU A 357 3.55 -11.49 -17.51
CA LEU A 357 4.43 -10.33 -17.68
C LEU A 357 5.81 -10.74 -18.19
N GLY A 358 6.37 -11.85 -17.71
CA GLY A 358 7.65 -12.38 -18.17
C GLY A 358 7.65 -12.71 -19.66
N VAL A 359 6.59 -13.36 -20.15
CA VAL A 359 6.40 -13.64 -21.59
C VAL A 359 6.27 -12.34 -22.38
N MET A 360 5.52 -11.37 -21.87
CA MET A 360 5.39 -10.06 -22.52
C MET A 360 6.74 -9.31 -22.58
N LEU A 361 7.53 -9.33 -21.51
CA LEU A 361 8.85 -8.71 -21.46
C LEU A 361 9.83 -9.40 -22.42
N LEU A 362 9.78 -10.73 -22.53
CA LEU A 362 10.57 -11.46 -23.51
C LEU A 362 10.21 -11.04 -24.95
N ARG A 363 8.91 -10.89 -25.25
CA ARG A 363 8.46 -10.38 -26.55
C ARG A 363 8.98 -8.97 -26.82
N TRP A 364 8.95 -8.10 -25.81
CA TRP A 364 9.51 -6.75 -25.94
C TRP A 364 11.01 -6.78 -26.23
N LEU A 365 11.77 -7.64 -25.54
CA LEU A 365 13.19 -7.82 -25.80
C LEU A 365 13.45 -8.28 -27.24
N VAL A 366 12.68 -9.25 -27.73
CA VAL A 366 12.80 -9.74 -29.11
C VAL A 366 12.52 -8.61 -30.11
N CYS A 367 11.54 -7.75 -29.85
CA CYS A 367 11.29 -6.55 -30.69
C CYS A 367 12.48 -5.60 -30.70
N ILE A 368 13.08 -5.31 -29.53
CA ILE A 368 14.27 -4.45 -29.42
C ILE A 368 15.46 -5.06 -30.21
N LEU A 369 15.75 -6.35 -29.99
CA LEU A 369 16.86 -7.04 -30.64
C LEU A 369 16.67 -7.17 -32.16
N SER A 370 15.44 -7.40 -32.60
CA SER A 370 15.13 -7.52 -34.03
C SER A 370 15.19 -6.18 -34.76
N LEU A 371 14.78 -5.08 -34.13
CA LEU A 371 14.99 -3.71 -34.65
C LEU A 371 16.48 -3.39 -34.74
N LEU A 372 17.25 -3.68 -33.69
CA LEU A 372 18.70 -3.48 -33.67
C LEU A 372 19.39 -4.28 -34.78
N ASN A 373 19.03 -5.55 -34.96
CA ASN A 373 19.62 -6.38 -36.00
C ASN A 373 19.23 -5.92 -37.40
N SER A 374 17.98 -5.52 -37.61
CA SER A 374 17.50 -5.00 -38.90
C SER A 374 18.21 -3.70 -39.28
N TYR A 375 18.48 -2.83 -38.30
CA TYR A 375 19.30 -1.64 -38.49
C TYR A 375 20.75 -1.97 -38.83
N ARG A 376 21.39 -2.89 -38.08
CA ARG A 376 22.77 -3.35 -38.35
C ARG A 376 22.93 -3.94 -39.75
N LEU A 377 21.92 -4.66 -40.23
CA LEU A 377 21.88 -5.25 -41.56
C LEU A 377 21.50 -4.24 -42.65
N GLY A 378 21.15 -3.00 -42.29
CA GLY A 378 20.77 -1.94 -43.23
C GLY A 378 19.41 -2.17 -43.91
N VAL A 379 18.57 -3.03 -43.32
CA VAL A 379 17.24 -3.41 -43.84
C VAL A 379 16.17 -2.40 -43.41
N ALA A 380 16.36 -1.76 -42.25
CA ALA A 380 15.43 -0.79 -41.67
C ALA A 380 16.17 0.47 -41.23
N ASP A 381 15.47 1.60 -41.24
CA ASP A 381 15.88 2.78 -40.50
C ASP A 381 15.69 2.58 -38.99
N TRP A 382 16.37 3.42 -38.20
CA TRP A 382 16.26 3.36 -36.75
C TRP A 382 14.84 3.79 -36.32
N HIS A 383 14.12 2.88 -35.65
CA HIS A 383 12.79 3.14 -35.11
C HIS A 383 12.77 2.89 -33.61
N ASN A 384 11.95 3.69 -32.91
CA ASN A 384 11.79 3.60 -31.46
C ASN A 384 11.17 2.24 -31.06
N ALA A 385 11.89 1.48 -30.21
CA ALA A 385 11.53 0.13 -29.77
C ALA A 385 10.85 0.12 -28.38
N SER A 386 10.02 1.12 -28.11
CA SER A 386 9.33 1.34 -26.84
C SER A 386 8.17 0.37 -26.62
N ILE A 387 7.50 0.45 -25.47
CA ILE A 387 6.40 -0.46 -25.09
C ILE A 387 5.25 -0.46 -26.12
N GLY A 388 5.07 0.62 -26.90
CA GLY A 388 4.12 0.69 -28.00
C GLY A 388 4.36 -0.36 -29.09
N SER A 389 5.56 -0.95 -29.19
CA SER A 389 5.84 -2.11 -30.06
C SER A 389 4.97 -3.33 -29.70
N LEU A 390 4.47 -3.42 -28.45
CA LEU A 390 3.57 -4.47 -27.98
C LEU A 390 2.09 -4.16 -28.21
N SER A 391 1.74 -2.96 -28.72
CA SER A 391 0.34 -2.53 -28.90
C SER A 391 -0.51 -3.52 -29.70
N CYS A 392 0.07 -4.21 -30.68
CA CYS A 392 -0.60 -5.22 -31.50
C CYS A 392 -0.51 -6.64 -30.93
N ALA A 393 0.31 -6.89 -29.91
CA ALA A 393 0.45 -8.22 -29.32
C ALA A 393 -0.83 -8.63 -28.57
N ARG A 394 -1.32 -9.85 -28.81
CA ARG A 394 -2.48 -10.40 -28.10
C ARG A 394 -2.27 -10.42 -26.58
N SER A 395 -1.07 -10.79 -26.13
CA SER A 395 -0.70 -10.81 -24.71
C SER A 395 -0.81 -9.44 -24.06
N PHE A 396 -0.50 -8.36 -24.78
CA PHE A 396 -0.67 -7.01 -24.26
C PHE A 396 -2.16 -6.64 -24.21
N ASN A 397 -2.94 -6.89 -25.26
CA ASN A 397 -4.36 -6.53 -25.28
C ASN A 397 -5.22 -7.26 -24.23
N VAL A 398 -4.85 -8.50 -23.90
CA VAL A 398 -5.57 -9.35 -22.92
C VAL A 398 -4.98 -9.18 -21.51
N LEU A 399 -3.87 -8.45 -21.36
CA LEU A 399 -3.22 -8.22 -20.07
C LEU A 399 -4.18 -7.73 -18.97
N PRO A 400 -5.16 -6.83 -19.23
CA PRO A 400 -6.07 -6.38 -18.20
C PRO A 400 -6.89 -7.52 -17.62
N LEU A 401 -7.34 -8.47 -18.45
CA LEU A 401 -8.11 -9.64 -18.02
C LEU A 401 -7.26 -10.61 -17.20
N VAL A 402 -5.99 -10.77 -17.57
CA VAL A 402 -5.07 -11.71 -16.92
C VAL A 402 -4.61 -11.21 -15.56
N LEU A 403 -4.46 -9.89 -15.43
CA LEU A 403 -4.09 -9.24 -14.17
C LEU A 403 -5.29 -9.01 -13.23
N LEU A 404 -6.53 -9.29 -13.67
CA LEU A 404 -7.73 -9.09 -12.84
C LEU A 404 -7.65 -9.75 -11.45
N PRO A 405 -7.22 -11.03 -11.30
CA PRO A 405 -7.18 -11.67 -9.99
C PRO A 405 -6.31 -10.89 -9.00
N ARG A 406 -5.18 -10.37 -9.48
CA ARG A 406 -4.21 -9.63 -8.67
C ARG A 406 -4.47 -8.13 -8.60
N LEU A 407 -5.46 -7.62 -9.34
CA LEU A 407 -5.67 -6.18 -9.49
C LEU A 407 -5.98 -5.49 -8.15
N LYS A 408 -6.65 -6.18 -7.21
CA LYS A 408 -6.90 -5.68 -5.85
C LYS A 408 -5.59 -5.30 -5.16
N PHE A 409 -4.62 -6.22 -5.14
CA PHE A 409 -3.31 -5.97 -4.56
C PHE A 409 -2.55 -4.87 -5.31
N THR A 410 -2.55 -4.93 -6.65
CA THR A 410 -1.85 -3.94 -7.49
C THR A 410 -2.36 -2.52 -7.26
N LEU A 411 -3.68 -2.34 -7.08
CA LEU A 411 -4.28 -1.05 -6.71
C LEU A 411 -3.91 -0.65 -5.29
N ALA A 412 -3.94 -1.58 -4.32
CA ALA A 412 -3.52 -1.29 -2.96
C ALA A 412 -2.07 -0.79 -2.91
N ALA A 413 -1.15 -1.53 -3.54
CA ALA A 413 0.26 -1.17 -3.65
C ALA A 413 0.45 0.21 -4.28
N PHE A 414 -0.26 0.51 -5.37
CA PHE A 414 -0.20 1.81 -6.05
C PHE A 414 -0.69 2.95 -5.16
N TRP A 415 -1.84 2.79 -4.49
CA TRP A 415 -2.40 3.83 -3.63
C TRP A 415 -1.59 4.05 -2.34
N THR A 416 -0.80 3.07 -1.88
CA THR A 416 0.14 3.21 -0.77
C THR A 416 1.43 3.98 -1.11
N VAL A 417 1.78 4.14 -2.40
CA VAL A 417 3.04 4.81 -2.83
C VAL A 417 3.18 6.22 -2.25
N GLY A 418 4.33 6.57 -1.67
CA GLY A 418 4.59 7.92 -1.16
C GLY A 418 4.02 8.23 0.23
N CYS A 419 3.28 7.30 0.81
CA CYS A 419 2.80 7.37 2.18
C CYS A 419 3.73 6.55 3.11
N GLU A 420 4.10 7.12 4.25
CA GLU A 420 4.80 6.42 5.33
C GLU A 420 3.78 6.06 6.41
N PHE A 421 3.39 4.79 6.48
CA PHE A 421 2.33 4.34 7.39
C PHE A 421 2.86 3.84 8.74
N GLU A 422 2.05 4.02 9.77
CA GLU A 422 2.14 3.36 11.07
C GLU A 422 1.09 2.26 11.20
N GLY A 423 1.30 1.35 12.16
CA GLY A 423 0.40 0.23 12.44
C GLY A 423 0.31 -0.77 11.30
N GLN A 424 -0.83 -1.46 11.19
CA GLN A 424 -1.01 -2.61 10.28
C GLN A 424 -0.66 -2.31 8.81
N GLN A 425 -1.03 -1.13 8.27
CA GLN A 425 -0.70 -0.76 6.87
C GLN A 425 0.81 -0.60 6.60
N LYS A 426 1.62 -0.43 7.65
CA LYS A 426 3.08 -0.37 7.56
C LYS A 426 3.65 -1.63 6.92
N ALA A 427 3.10 -2.81 7.21
CA ALA A 427 3.55 -4.08 6.66
C ALA A 427 3.52 -4.11 5.12
N LEU A 428 2.50 -3.51 4.50
CA LEU A 428 2.43 -3.34 3.05
C LEU A 428 3.45 -2.30 2.55
N SER A 429 3.47 -1.12 3.17
CA SER A 429 4.35 -0.01 2.74
C SER A 429 5.84 -0.34 2.84
N GLU A 430 6.23 -1.25 3.73
CA GLU A 430 7.61 -1.69 3.90
C GLU A 430 8.01 -2.86 3.00
N ALA A 431 7.03 -3.55 2.41
CA ALA A 431 7.26 -4.62 1.46
C ALA A 431 7.67 -4.06 0.08
N TRP A 432 8.81 -3.36 0.00
CA TRP A 432 9.30 -2.72 -1.23
C TRP A 432 9.41 -3.69 -2.41
N PHE A 433 9.74 -4.96 -2.14
CA PHE A 433 9.84 -6.04 -3.11
C PHE A 433 8.48 -6.52 -3.65
N ALA A 434 7.38 -6.11 -3.01
CA ALA A 434 6.01 -6.26 -3.50
C ALA A 434 5.46 -4.95 -4.10
N ILE A 435 5.79 -3.79 -3.48
CA ILE A 435 5.36 -2.47 -3.95
C ILE A 435 5.95 -2.12 -5.32
N TYR A 436 7.28 -2.14 -5.51
CA TYR A 436 7.85 -1.72 -6.80
C TYR A 436 7.37 -2.55 -7.98
N PRO A 437 7.28 -3.88 -7.86
CA PRO A 437 6.73 -4.66 -8.94
C PRO A 437 5.22 -4.45 -9.09
N GLY A 438 4.48 -4.21 -8.01
CA GLY A 438 3.07 -3.77 -8.05
C GLY A 438 2.89 -2.45 -8.83
N ILE A 439 3.80 -1.48 -8.68
CA ILE A 439 3.80 -0.24 -9.49
C ILE A 439 4.02 -0.58 -10.97
N ALA A 440 4.99 -1.45 -11.28
CA ALA A 440 5.25 -1.85 -12.65
C ALA A 440 4.04 -2.58 -13.27
N GLU A 441 3.42 -3.50 -12.54
CA GLU A 441 2.19 -4.19 -12.91
C GLU A 441 1.05 -3.22 -13.19
N PHE A 442 0.84 -2.27 -12.28
CA PHE A 442 -0.17 -1.22 -12.45
C PHE A 442 0.07 -0.40 -13.71
N MET A 443 1.31 0.03 -13.96
CA MET A 443 1.65 0.80 -15.15
C MET A 443 1.44 0.01 -16.44
N LEU A 444 1.79 -1.27 -16.46
CA LEU A 444 1.58 -2.15 -17.62
C LEU A 444 0.08 -2.40 -17.86
N PHE A 445 -0.69 -2.63 -16.80
CA PHE A 445 -2.15 -2.71 -16.83
C PHE A 445 -2.77 -1.43 -17.40
N PHE A 446 -2.41 -0.27 -16.85
CA PHE A 446 -2.89 1.04 -17.25
C PHE A 446 -2.61 1.32 -18.72
N TYR A 447 -1.38 1.11 -19.18
CA TYR A 447 -1.00 1.33 -20.58
C TYR A 447 -1.67 0.35 -21.56
N SER A 448 -1.92 -0.89 -21.12
CA SER A 448 -2.73 -1.80 -21.90
C SER A 448 -4.17 -1.31 -22.06
N LEU A 449 -4.76 -0.76 -20.98
CA LEU A 449 -6.09 -0.15 -21.03
C LEU A 449 -6.13 1.07 -21.95
N LEU A 450 -5.10 1.93 -21.89
CA LEU A 450 -4.95 3.04 -22.82
C LEU A 450 -4.88 2.56 -24.27
N ASN A 451 -4.15 1.48 -24.53
CA ASN A 451 -4.03 0.91 -25.87
C ASN A 451 -5.37 0.36 -26.38
N PHE A 452 -6.14 -0.28 -25.50
CA PHE A 452 -7.50 -0.72 -25.81
C PHE A 452 -8.42 0.47 -26.15
N LEU A 453 -8.43 1.51 -25.31
CA LEU A 453 -9.21 2.74 -25.55
C LEU A 453 -8.78 3.43 -26.85
N ALA A 454 -7.49 3.52 -27.12
CA ALA A 454 -7.00 4.12 -28.35
C ALA A 454 -7.46 3.36 -29.58
N LYS A 455 -7.48 2.02 -29.55
CA LYS A 455 -8.03 1.21 -30.64
C LYS A 455 -9.52 1.46 -30.86
N LEU A 456 -10.31 1.57 -29.78
CA LEU A 456 -11.73 1.93 -29.87
C LEU A 456 -11.92 3.34 -30.47
N LEU A 457 -11.03 4.26 -30.16
CA LEU A 457 -11.05 5.63 -30.69
C LEU A 457 -10.36 5.78 -32.05
N HIS A 458 -9.84 4.68 -32.64
CA HIS A 458 -9.01 4.69 -33.85
C HIS A 458 -7.80 5.65 -33.77
N ARG A 459 -7.14 5.69 -32.61
CA ARG A 459 -5.96 6.49 -32.28
C ARG A 459 -4.77 5.60 -31.91
N ARG A 460 -3.55 6.17 -31.91
CA ARG A 460 -2.33 5.53 -31.42
C ARG A 460 -2.01 6.06 -30.01
N VAL A 461 -1.66 5.17 -29.08
CA VAL A 461 -1.16 5.58 -27.74
C VAL A 461 0.29 6.04 -27.86
N SER A 462 0.60 7.15 -27.19
CA SER A 462 1.99 7.55 -26.94
C SER A 462 2.55 6.79 -25.75
N ASP A 463 3.72 6.21 -25.93
CA ASP A 463 4.47 5.46 -24.93
C ASP A 463 5.64 6.24 -24.32
N LYS A 464 5.83 7.50 -24.74
CA LYS A 464 6.94 8.36 -24.29
C LYS A 464 6.92 8.60 -22.77
N LEU A 465 5.73 8.70 -22.18
CA LEU A 465 5.56 8.99 -20.75
C LEU A 465 5.59 7.74 -19.86
N PHE A 466 5.69 6.53 -20.43
CA PHE A 466 5.64 5.29 -19.65
C PHE A 466 6.79 5.21 -18.64
N GLY A 467 8.02 5.38 -19.13
CA GLY A 467 9.23 5.31 -18.31
C GLY A 467 9.29 6.41 -17.23
N PRO A 468 9.10 7.69 -17.59
CA PRO A 468 9.06 8.78 -16.61
C PRO A 468 7.98 8.59 -15.54
N THR A 469 6.78 8.13 -15.91
CA THR A 469 5.69 7.88 -14.97
C THR A 469 6.01 6.75 -14.00
N LEU A 470 6.54 5.62 -14.51
CA LEU A 470 6.98 4.52 -13.69
C LEU A 470 8.07 4.95 -12.71
N LEU A 471 9.10 5.66 -13.20
CA LEU A 471 10.20 6.17 -12.39
C LEU A 471 9.68 7.13 -11.31
N PHE A 472 8.75 8.03 -11.66
CA PHE A 472 8.15 8.96 -10.70
C PHE A 472 7.53 8.23 -9.52
N PHE A 473 6.71 7.20 -9.75
CA PHE A 473 6.09 6.44 -8.65
C PHE A 473 7.11 5.62 -7.85
N CYS A 474 8.13 5.05 -8.50
CA CYS A 474 9.22 4.38 -7.79
C CYS A 474 10.00 5.37 -6.89
N LEU A 475 10.30 6.57 -7.38
CA LEU A 475 10.97 7.61 -6.60
C LEU A 475 10.09 8.13 -5.47
N MET A 476 8.80 8.33 -5.72
CA MET A 476 7.82 8.71 -4.71
C MET A 476 7.78 7.70 -3.57
N HIS A 477 7.81 6.39 -3.87
CA HIS A 477 7.91 5.36 -2.82
C HIS A 477 9.29 5.37 -2.12
N ARG A 478 10.38 5.54 -2.86
CA ARG A 478 11.76 5.57 -2.33
C ARG A 478 12.00 6.72 -1.36
N PHE A 479 11.37 7.87 -1.64
CA PHE A 479 11.49 9.10 -0.86
C PHE A 479 10.32 9.35 0.08
N ARG A 480 9.47 8.35 0.36
CA ARG A 480 8.28 8.51 1.21
C ARG A 480 8.58 9.12 2.58
N ILE A 481 9.70 8.75 3.20
CA ILE A 481 10.13 9.30 4.50
C ILE A 481 10.48 10.79 4.38
N GLN A 482 11.22 11.17 3.33
CA GLN A 482 11.54 12.57 3.06
C GLN A 482 10.30 13.39 2.70
N LEU A 483 9.36 12.81 1.95
CA LEU A 483 8.08 13.43 1.63
C LEU A 483 7.24 13.64 2.90
N ALA A 484 7.17 12.63 3.76
CA ALA A 484 6.55 12.70 5.08
C ALA A 484 7.13 13.81 5.96
N GLN A 485 8.46 13.98 5.94
CA GLN A 485 9.17 14.99 6.75
C GLN A 485 9.22 16.38 6.10
N SER A 486 8.78 16.53 4.83
CA SER A 486 8.93 17.78 4.07
C SER A 486 7.98 18.90 4.51
N GLY A 487 6.86 18.56 5.14
CA GLY A 487 5.77 19.49 5.42
C GLY A 487 5.05 20.03 4.15
N TRP A 488 5.28 19.42 2.97
CA TRP A 488 4.64 19.84 1.72
C TRP A 488 3.21 19.34 1.56
N PHE A 489 2.79 18.38 2.39
CA PHE A 489 1.51 17.69 2.29
C PHE A 489 0.66 17.94 3.53
N GLU A 490 -0.62 17.53 3.47
CA GLU A 490 -1.61 17.65 4.57
C GLU A 490 -1.27 16.82 5.81
N PHE A 491 -0.12 16.14 5.85
CA PHE A 491 0.31 15.29 6.94
C PHE A 491 1.74 15.61 7.34
N ASP A 492 1.96 15.54 8.65
CA ASP A 492 3.20 15.93 9.29
C ASP A 492 3.95 14.69 9.77
N GLY A 493 4.53 13.95 8.83
CA GLY A 493 5.30 12.74 9.13
C GLY A 493 4.56 11.45 8.80
N ARG A 494 4.33 10.62 9.81
CA ARG A 494 3.75 9.28 9.63
C ARG A 494 2.23 9.36 9.49
N ILE A 495 1.63 8.38 8.81
CA ILE A 495 0.19 8.30 8.58
C ILE A 495 -0.36 7.12 9.37
N SER A 496 -1.37 7.35 10.21
CA SER A 496 -2.04 6.27 10.94
C SER A 496 -2.70 5.27 9.99
N THR A 497 -2.83 4.02 10.41
CA THR A 497 -3.56 3.01 9.62
C THR A 497 -5.01 3.45 9.44
N VAL A 498 -5.46 3.55 8.19
CA VAL A 498 -6.85 3.89 7.81
C VAL A 498 -7.65 2.65 7.38
N ILE A 499 -6.96 1.64 6.84
CA ILE A 499 -7.57 0.36 6.44
C ILE A 499 -6.93 -0.74 7.27
N LEU A 500 -7.71 -1.28 8.20
CA LEU A 500 -7.30 -2.36 9.07
C LEU A 500 -7.13 -3.67 8.30
N SER A 501 -6.32 -4.57 8.82
CA SER A 501 -6.00 -5.88 8.23
C SER A 501 -7.27 -6.71 7.95
N SER A 502 -8.26 -6.70 8.86
CA SER A 502 -9.54 -7.40 8.67
C SER A 502 -10.33 -6.85 7.48
N GLN A 503 -10.32 -5.53 7.29
CA GLN A 503 -11.03 -4.86 6.20
C GLN A 503 -10.41 -5.16 4.83
N VAL A 504 -9.12 -5.51 4.77
CA VAL A 504 -8.43 -5.83 3.50
C VAL A 504 -8.98 -7.09 2.84
N ASP A 505 -9.31 -8.08 3.66
CA ASP A 505 -9.87 -9.34 3.18
C ASP A 505 -11.33 -9.16 2.71
N GLU A 506 -12.06 -8.21 3.31
CA GLU A 506 -13.44 -7.86 2.94
C GLU A 506 -13.52 -6.93 1.70
N LEU A 507 -12.50 -6.13 1.45
CA LEU A 507 -12.47 -5.17 0.34
C LEU A 507 -12.62 -5.86 -1.02
N ARG A 508 -13.64 -5.43 -1.77
CA ARG A 508 -13.89 -5.86 -3.14
C ARG A 508 -13.11 -4.98 -4.10
N LEU A 509 -12.78 -5.53 -5.28
CA LEU A 509 -12.12 -4.76 -6.33
C LEU A 509 -12.93 -3.52 -6.76
N ALA A 510 -14.25 -3.62 -6.77
CA ALA A 510 -15.14 -2.51 -7.13
C ALA A 510 -15.01 -1.31 -6.18
N ASP A 511 -14.70 -1.55 -4.90
CA ASP A 511 -14.65 -0.50 -3.87
C ASP A 511 -13.57 0.55 -4.18
N PHE A 512 -12.47 0.16 -4.82
CA PHE A 512 -11.44 1.11 -5.27
C PHE A 512 -11.93 2.14 -6.30
N PHE A 513 -13.08 1.91 -6.93
CA PHE A 513 -13.66 2.77 -7.95
C PHE A 513 -15.00 3.40 -7.52
N THR A 514 -15.76 2.74 -6.65
CA THR A 514 -17.10 3.18 -6.25
C THR A 514 -17.15 3.82 -4.87
N THR A 515 -16.16 3.59 -4.01
CA THR A 515 -16.10 4.14 -2.65
C THR A 515 -14.82 4.97 -2.44
N ASP A 516 -14.60 5.44 -1.22
CA ASP A 516 -13.40 6.16 -0.81
C ASP A 516 -12.21 5.22 -0.52
N ALA A 517 -12.31 3.92 -0.82
CA ALA A 517 -11.25 2.94 -0.51
C ALA A 517 -9.88 3.33 -1.09
N ALA A 518 -9.83 3.88 -2.30
CA ALA A 518 -8.57 4.34 -2.91
C ALA A 518 -7.95 5.53 -2.14
N LEU A 519 -8.78 6.46 -1.67
CA LEU A 519 -8.33 7.60 -0.87
C LEU A 519 -7.90 7.15 0.53
N ARG A 520 -8.65 6.23 1.15
CA ARG A 520 -8.31 5.60 2.43
C ARG A 520 -7.02 4.81 2.36
N MET A 521 -6.77 4.09 1.26
CA MET A 521 -5.50 3.37 1.04
C MET A 521 -4.31 4.32 0.86
N ASN A 522 -4.58 5.55 0.43
CA ASN A 522 -3.64 6.66 0.37
C ASN A 522 -3.62 7.49 1.68
N GLY A 523 -4.09 6.92 2.80
CA GLY A 523 -4.02 7.57 4.10
C GLY A 523 -4.93 8.79 4.26
N ASN A 524 -5.97 8.90 3.44
CA ASN A 524 -6.84 10.08 3.34
C ASN A 524 -6.13 11.40 2.96
N ILE A 525 -4.92 11.33 2.39
CA ILE A 525 -4.15 12.51 1.98
C ILE A 525 -4.57 12.96 0.58
N ARG A 526 -5.33 14.06 0.49
CA ARG A 526 -5.94 14.48 -0.79
C ARG A 526 -4.90 14.96 -1.79
N SER A 527 -3.96 15.80 -1.36
CA SER A 527 -2.85 16.30 -2.18
C SER A 527 -2.06 15.17 -2.84
N MET A 528 -1.62 14.17 -2.08
CA MET A 528 -0.89 13.01 -2.61
C MET A 528 -1.75 12.20 -3.60
N PHE A 529 -3.03 11.99 -3.27
CA PHE A 529 -3.98 11.32 -4.15
C PHE A 529 -4.10 12.04 -5.50
N PHE A 530 -4.32 13.36 -5.48
CA PHE A 530 -4.47 14.17 -6.70
C PHE A 530 -3.18 14.27 -7.51
N ILE A 531 -1.99 14.28 -6.89
CA ILE A 531 -0.73 14.21 -7.64
C ILE A 531 -0.64 12.91 -8.42
N LYS A 532 -0.96 11.77 -7.80
CA LYS A 532 -0.96 10.47 -8.49
C LYS A 532 -1.93 10.47 -9.66
N VAL A 533 -3.15 10.93 -9.43
CA VAL A 533 -4.19 11.04 -10.47
C VAL A 533 -3.76 12.00 -11.58
N ALA A 534 -3.17 13.14 -11.26
CA ALA A 534 -2.69 14.11 -12.24
C ALA A 534 -1.57 13.51 -13.11
N VAL A 535 -0.59 12.85 -12.49
CA VAL A 535 0.49 12.16 -13.21
C VAL A 535 -0.06 11.07 -14.14
N LEU A 536 -1.04 10.27 -13.70
CA LEU A 536 -1.73 9.32 -14.57
C LEU A 536 -2.52 10.03 -15.69
N GLY A 537 -3.20 11.13 -15.36
CA GLY A 537 -3.96 11.94 -16.32
C GLY A 537 -3.08 12.56 -17.42
N LEU A 538 -1.83 12.93 -17.11
CA LEU A 538 -0.87 13.42 -18.11
C LEU A 538 -0.62 12.39 -19.22
N ASN A 539 -0.71 11.09 -18.91
CA ASN A 539 -0.56 10.01 -19.89
C ASN A 539 -1.77 9.89 -20.83
N LEU A 540 -2.92 10.50 -20.50
CA LEU A 540 -4.10 10.60 -21.37
C LEU A 540 -4.01 11.78 -22.36
N LEU A 541 -3.24 12.82 -22.05
CA LEU A 541 -3.13 14.01 -22.92
C LEU A 541 -2.69 13.68 -24.35
N PRO A 542 -1.71 12.79 -24.60
CA PRO A 542 -1.38 12.36 -25.96
C PRO A 542 -2.54 11.72 -26.71
N LEU A 543 -3.40 10.99 -26.00
CA LEU A 543 -4.58 10.37 -26.60
C LEU A 543 -5.62 11.41 -27.00
N VAL A 544 -5.77 12.50 -26.23
CA VAL A 544 -6.82 13.52 -26.42
C VAL A 544 -6.37 14.65 -27.36
N LEU A 545 -5.17 15.21 -27.13
CA LEU A 545 -4.70 16.47 -27.73
C LEU A 545 -3.83 16.27 -28.98
N PHE A 546 -3.06 15.18 -29.06
CA PHE A 546 -2.08 14.96 -30.13
C PHE A 546 -2.54 13.89 -31.13
N SER A 547 -3.86 13.86 -31.41
CA SER A 547 -4.44 12.84 -32.28
C SER A 547 -4.17 13.14 -33.75
N ASP A 548 -3.19 12.44 -34.33
CA ASP A 548 -3.26 12.14 -35.75
C ASP A 548 -4.45 11.18 -35.95
N SER A 549 -5.58 11.72 -36.44
CA SER A 549 -6.75 10.91 -36.77
C SER A 549 -6.34 9.89 -37.84
N MET A 550 -6.45 8.60 -37.54
CA MET A 550 -6.39 7.57 -38.58
C MET A 550 -7.71 7.61 -39.35
N THR A 551 -7.85 8.59 -40.25
CA THR A 551 -9.06 8.73 -41.07
C THR A 551 -9.24 7.48 -41.94
N THR A 552 -10.46 6.95 -41.89
CA THR A 552 -11.00 5.79 -42.61
C THR A 552 -10.97 5.90 -44.14
N ARG A 553 -10.38 6.95 -44.72
CA ARG A 553 -10.24 7.15 -46.18
C ARG A 553 -8.93 6.63 -46.78
N GLY A 554 -8.04 6.07 -45.95
CA GLY A 554 -6.73 5.58 -46.37
C GLY A 554 -6.53 4.06 -46.33
N TYR A 555 -7.58 3.27 -46.09
CA TYR A 555 -7.47 1.83 -45.77
C TYR A 555 -6.74 1.00 -46.85
N TRP A 556 -6.61 1.52 -48.07
CA TRP A 556 -5.90 0.84 -49.18
C TRP A 556 -4.78 1.64 -49.86
N TYR A 557 -4.66 2.96 -49.68
CA TYR A 557 -3.71 3.75 -50.49
C TYR A 557 -2.81 4.73 -49.73
N ARG A 558 -2.98 4.83 -48.41
CA ARG A 558 -1.98 5.45 -47.51
C ARG A 558 -1.84 4.58 -46.26
N SER A 559 -1.46 3.33 -46.49
CA SER A 559 -0.67 2.61 -45.50
C SER A 559 0.51 3.51 -45.16
N PHE A 560 0.49 4.04 -43.95
CA PHE A 560 1.63 4.46 -43.15
C PHE A 560 2.98 4.42 -43.88
N ALA A 561 3.69 5.54 -43.86
CA ALA A 561 5.15 5.58 -43.91
C ALA A 561 5.78 4.93 -42.64
N THR A 562 5.20 3.82 -42.18
CA THR A 562 5.86 2.81 -41.35
C THR A 562 6.74 2.02 -42.31
N GLY A 563 8.06 2.03 -42.11
CA GLY A 563 8.97 1.20 -42.91
C GLY A 563 8.49 -0.25 -42.92
N GLY A 564 8.72 -0.99 -44.02
CA GLY A 564 8.26 -2.37 -44.18
C GLY A 564 8.68 -3.32 -43.03
N VAL A 565 9.64 -2.90 -42.22
CA VAL A 565 10.13 -3.58 -41.02
C VAL A 565 9.18 -3.47 -39.83
N GLU A 566 8.46 -2.37 -39.61
CA GLU A 566 7.43 -2.28 -38.55
C GLU A 566 6.22 -3.16 -38.86
N LYS A 567 5.85 -3.29 -40.14
CA LYS A 567 4.86 -4.30 -40.60
C LYS A 567 5.38 -5.73 -40.42
N ALA A 568 6.65 -5.98 -40.73
CA ALA A 568 7.28 -7.29 -40.55
C ALA A 568 7.45 -7.66 -39.07
N LEU A 569 7.63 -6.67 -38.18
CA LEU A 569 7.75 -6.86 -36.73
C LEU A 569 6.39 -7.00 -36.05
N ALA A 570 5.38 -6.24 -36.47
CA ALA A 570 4.00 -6.46 -36.03
C ALA A 570 3.50 -7.85 -36.47
N MET A 571 3.90 -8.32 -37.66
CA MET A 571 3.65 -9.69 -38.10
C MET A 571 4.54 -10.72 -37.35
N ARG A 572 5.84 -10.50 -37.16
CA ARG A 572 6.71 -11.46 -36.44
C ARG A 572 6.39 -11.55 -34.94
N ALA A 573 5.98 -10.46 -34.29
CA ALA A 573 5.45 -10.47 -32.93
C ALA A 573 4.11 -11.21 -32.81
N SER A 574 3.39 -11.37 -33.93
CA SER A 574 2.18 -12.19 -34.03
C SER A 574 2.45 -13.66 -34.38
N TYR A 575 3.67 -14.04 -34.78
CA TYR A 575 3.97 -15.37 -35.35
C TYR A 575 5.29 -15.99 -34.86
N LEU A 576 5.82 -15.59 -33.70
CA LEU A 576 6.94 -16.29 -33.07
C LEU A 576 6.42 -17.52 -32.30
N ILE A 577 6.12 -18.61 -33.04
CA ILE A 577 5.83 -20.01 -32.63
C ILE A 577 4.73 -20.18 -31.56
N SER A 578 3.78 -21.11 -31.79
CA SER A 578 2.61 -21.39 -30.94
C SER A 578 2.95 -21.83 -29.49
N ILE A 579 3.23 -20.84 -28.63
CA ILE A 579 2.94 -20.85 -27.18
C ILE A 579 1.55 -20.24 -26.94
N ASP A 580 1.01 -19.46 -27.88
CA ASP A 580 -0.31 -18.85 -27.77
C ASP A 580 -1.44 -19.89 -27.63
N ASP A 581 -1.30 -21.09 -28.23
CA ASP A 581 -2.26 -22.19 -28.02
C ASP A 581 -2.10 -22.80 -26.62
N TRP A 582 -0.87 -22.88 -26.08
CA TRP A 582 -0.62 -23.31 -24.70
C TRP A 582 -1.14 -22.30 -23.67
N TYR A 583 -0.99 -21.00 -23.94
CA TYR A 583 -1.47 -19.89 -23.11
C TYR A 583 -3.00 -19.87 -22.99
N VAL A 584 -3.71 -20.08 -24.10
CA VAL A 584 -5.17 -20.22 -24.09
C VAL A 584 -5.59 -21.53 -23.38
N VAL A 585 -4.88 -22.63 -23.61
CA VAL A 585 -5.20 -23.93 -22.98
C VAL A 585 -4.92 -23.93 -21.47
N THR A 586 -3.86 -23.26 -20.98
CA THR A 586 -3.55 -23.16 -19.54
C THR A 586 -4.36 -22.10 -18.83
N ALA A 587 -4.62 -20.93 -19.45
CA ALA A 587 -5.47 -19.89 -18.87
C ALA A 587 -6.96 -20.28 -18.82
N LEU A 588 -7.42 -21.15 -19.73
CA LEU A 588 -8.79 -21.68 -19.75
C LEU A 588 -8.94 -23.04 -19.05
N ALA A 589 -7.87 -23.64 -18.53
CA ALA A 589 -7.93 -24.92 -17.81
C ALA A 589 -8.90 -24.92 -16.59
N PRO A 590 -9.10 -23.81 -15.85
CA PRO A 590 -10.13 -23.73 -14.80
C PRO A 590 -11.57 -23.69 -15.33
N LEU A 591 -11.78 -23.37 -16.62
CA LEU A 591 -13.09 -23.19 -17.25
C LEU A 591 -13.61 -24.48 -17.93
N ARG A 592 -13.20 -25.65 -17.42
CA ARG A 592 -13.44 -26.99 -17.99
C ARG A 592 -14.91 -27.42 -18.21
N MET A 593 -15.90 -26.62 -17.84
CA MET A 593 -17.34 -26.96 -17.99
C MET A 593 -17.95 -26.62 -19.36
N LEU A 594 -17.19 -26.09 -20.32
CA LEU A 594 -17.72 -25.71 -21.64
C LEU A 594 -17.08 -26.56 -22.76
N GLU A 595 -17.60 -27.77 -22.96
CA GLU A 595 -17.05 -28.83 -23.85
C GLU A 595 -16.95 -28.49 -25.34
N LYS A 596 -17.52 -27.38 -25.83
CA LYS A 596 -17.71 -27.15 -27.29
C LYS A 596 -16.56 -26.46 -28.03
N LEU A 597 -15.44 -26.11 -27.38
CA LEU A 597 -14.37 -25.31 -28.01
C LEU A 597 -13.16 -26.12 -28.53
N TRP A 598 -13.18 -27.46 -28.43
CA TRP A 598 -12.00 -28.30 -28.69
C TRP A 598 -12.04 -29.05 -30.04
N ASN A 599 -11.92 -28.34 -31.16
CA ASN A 599 -11.70 -29.00 -32.46
C ASN A 599 -10.93 -28.11 -33.45
N HIS A 600 -9.60 -28.15 -33.42
CA HIS A 600 -8.75 -27.58 -34.49
C HIS A 600 -7.76 -28.62 -35.01
N ARG A 601 -7.78 -28.86 -36.34
CA ARG A 601 -6.83 -29.71 -37.07
C ARG A 601 -5.64 -28.87 -37.54
N ILE A 602 -4.44 -29.43 -37.40
CA ILE A 602 -3.16 -28.80 -37.75
C ILE A 602 -2.78 -29.11 -39.20
N MET A 603 -2.39 -28.11 -39.98
CA MET A 603 -1.73 -28.28 -41.28
C MET A 603 -0.35 -27.63 -41.23
N VAL A 604 0.70 -28.41 -41.52
CA VAL A 604 2.10 -27.96 -41.54
C VAL A 604 2.54 -27.89 -43.00
N PHE A 605 2.87 -26.69 -43.52
CA PHE A 605 3.32 -26.56 -44.90
C PHE A 605 4.75 -27.05 -45.10
N SER A 606 4.99 -27.68 -46.25
CA SER A 606 6.29 -28.02 -46.83
C SER A 606 6.88 -26.82 -47.59
N VAL A 607 8.21 -26.72 -47.59
CA VAL A 607 8.97 -25.68 -48.30
C VAL A 607 9.54 -26.26 -49.58
N THR A 608 9.26 -25.66 -50.73
CA THR A 608 10.08 -25.82 -51.95
C THR A 608 10.63 -24.46 -52.37
N ARG A 609 11.93 -24.46 -52.65
CA ARG A 609 12.73 -23.29 -53.06
C ARG A 609 12.89 -23.33 -54.57
N THR A 610 12.41 -22.31 -55.27
CA THR A 610 12.73 -22.09 -56.68
C THR A 610 12.98 -20.61 -56.94
N GLY A 611 14.25 -20.26 -57.22
CA GLY A 611 14.65 -19.01 -57.87
C GLY A 611 14.59 -17.73 -57.01
N ASP A 612 15.52 -16.81 -57.28
CA ASP A 612 15.72 -15.54 -56.56
C ASP A 612 14.52 -14.59 -56.73
N GLY A 613 13.52 -14.72 -55.87
CA GLY A 613 12.42 -13.76 -55.75
C GLY A 613 11.21 -14.32 -55.02
N PHE A 614 10.72 -13.58 -54.01
CA PHE A 614 9.43 -13.87 -53.37
C PHE A 614 8.30 -13.22 -54.19
N THR A 615 7.53 -14.02 -54.91
CA THR A 615 6.20 -13.60 -55.41
C THR A 615 5.12 -14.43 -54.72
N PRO A 616 4.06 -13.80 -54.16
CA PRO A 616 2.94 -14.54 -53.59
C PRO A 616 2.20 -15.29 -54.70
N ASN A 617 2.01 -16.59 -54.50
CA ASN A 617 1.41 -17.49 -55.48
C ASN A 617 -0.11 -17.27 -55.52
N THR A 618 -0.60 -16.43 -56.43
CA THR A 618 -2.02 -16.34 -56.77
C THR A 618 -2.32 -17.27 -57.94
N GLU A 619 -2.47 -18.57 -57.68
CA GLU A 619 -3.37 -19.46 -58.44
C GLU A 619 -3.37 -20.86 -57.81
N SER A 620 -4.33 -21.13 -56.93
CA SER A 620 -4.78 -22.50 -56.65
C SER A 620 -6.06 -22.73 -57.44
N LYS A 621 -5.91 -23.24 -58.66
CA LYS A 621 -7.00 -23.91 -59.37
C LYS A 621 -7.33 -25.18 -58.59
N MET A 622 -8.47 -25.16 -57.90
CA MET A 622 -9.10 -26.36 -57.35
C MET A 622 -9.42 -27.32 -58.51
N SER A 623 -8.56 -28.32 -58.67
CA SER A 623 -8.84 -29.56 -59.39
C SER A 623 -9.96 -30.31 -58.65
N LYS A 624 -11.19 -30.20 -59.16
CA LYS A 624 -12.31 -31.09 -58.79
C LYS A 624 -12.06 -32.45 -59.43
N ARG A 625 -11.74 -33.44 -58.60
CA ARG A 625 -11.71 -34.86 -58.99
C ARG A 625 -13.14 -35.36 -59.16
N ARG A 626 -13.39 -35.95 -60.33
CA ARG A 626 -14.60 -36.66 -60.77
C ARG A 626 -15.08 -37.70 -59.77
N THR A 627 -16.39 -37.73 -59.55
CA THR A 627 -17.15 -38.96 -59.41
C THR A 627 -18.13 -39.05 -60.58
N SER A 628 -18.06 -40.18 -61.26
CA SER A 628 -18.82 -40.61 -62.43
C SER A 628 -20.22 -41.07 -62.05
N TYR A 629 -21.24 -40.60 -62.77
CA TYR A 629 -22.43 -41.39 -63.10
C TYR A 629 -22.95 -40.92 -64.47
N GLU A 630 -23.28 -41.90 -65.31
CA GLU A 630 -23.77 -41.81 -66.68
C GLU A 630 -25.20 -41.26 -66.75
N ALA A 631 -25.48 -40.40 -67.74
CA ALA A 631 -26.65 -40.48 -68.62
C ALA A 631 -26.55 -39.38 -69.72
N SER A 632 -26.95 -39.76 -70.94
CA SER A 632 -26.86 -39.04 -72.22
C SER A 632 -28.18 -38.28 -72.54
N PRO A 633 -28.42 -37.70 -73.75
CA PRO A 633 -28.02 -36.37 -74.21
C PRO A 633 -29.23 -35.52 -74.71
N ALA A 634 -28.93 -34.39 -75.40
CA ALA A 634 -29.79 -33.43 -76.14
C ALA A 634 -30.13 -32.14 -75.34
N ASP A 635 -30.15 -30.93 -75.89
CA ASP A 635 -30.17 -30.48 -77.29
C ASP A 635 -29.69 -29.01 -77.41
N ALA A 636 -29.47 -28.58 -78.65
CA ALA A 636 -28.99 -27.28 -79.14
C ALA A 636 -29.70 -26.03 -78.56
N SER A 637 -29.11 -24.83 -78.46
CA SER A 637 -28.76 -23.94 -79.58
C SER A 637 -28.47 -22.52 -79.01
N ARG A 638 -27.87 -21.68 -79.86
CA ARG A 638 -27.20 -20.40 -79.56
C ARG A 638 -28.14 -19.19 -79.85
N PRO A 639 -27.68 -17.90 -79.80
CA PRO A 639 -28.20 -16.75 -79.03
C PRO A 639 -28.95 -15.72 -79.95
N PRO A 640 -28.93 -14.36 -79.82
CA PRO A 640 -28.58 -13.40 -78.75
C PRO A 640 -29.56 -12.19 -78.57
N ARG A 641 -29.13 -11.19 -77.76
CA ARG A 641 -29.41 -9.72 -77.84
C ARG A 641 -30.70 -9.12 -77.26
N GLY A 642 -30.52 -7.95 -76.62
CA GLY A 642 -31.51 -6.87 -76.48
C GLY A 642 -31.72 -6.47 -75.02
N SER A 643 -31.04 -5.47 -74.46
CA SER A 643 -31.27 -4.02 -74.58
C SER A 643 -32.44 -3.46 -73.75
N ARG A 644 -32.07 -2.52 -72.87
CA ARG A 644 -32.77 -1.29 -72.45
C ARG A 644 -34.03 -1.36 -71.58
N GLY A 645 -33.93 -0.58 -70.51
CA GLY A 645 -34.99 0.26 -69.94
C GLY A 645 -35.59 -0.33 -68.67
N GLN A 646 -36.11 0.42 -67.70
CA GLN A 646 -36.18 1.82 -67.32
C GLN A 646 -37.16 1.82 -66.11
N HIS A 647 -37.14 2.84 -65.25
CA HIS A 647 -38.11 3.13 -64.19
C HIS A 647 -38.03 2.25 -62.91
N ASP A 648 -37.67 2.77 -61.74
CA ASP A 648 -38.25 3.86 -60.92
C ASP A 648 -39.48 3.40 -60.13
N GLN A 649 -39.33 3.19 -58.81
CA GLN A 649 -40.29 3.67 -57.80
C GLN A 649 -39.87 3.37 -56.35
N ARG A 650 -40.02 4.43 -55.55
CA ARG A 650 -39.99 4.49 -54.08
C ARG A 650 -41.08 3.61 -53.44
N TYR A 651 -40.82 3.01 -52.28
CA TYR A 651 -41.38 3.39 -50.96
C TYR A 651 -41.19 2.33 -49.85
N ARG A 652 -40.90 2.85 -48.64
CA ARG A 652 -41.29 2.39 -47.28
C ARG A 652 -40.85 1.02 -46.73
N ALA A 653 -39.86 1.12 -45.85
CA ALA A 653 -39.92 0.79 -44.42
C ALA A 653 -40.93 -0.28 -43.93
N LYS A 654 -40.40 -1.32 -43.29
CA LYS A 654 -40.94 -1.89 -42.04
C LYS A 654 -39.78 -2.28 -41.11
N LEU A 655 -39.63 -1.51 -40.03
CA LEU A 655 -39.02 -1.97 -38.78
C LEU A 655 -39.84 -3.15 -38.24
N LYS A 656 -39.17 -4.16 -37.69
CA LYS A 656 -39.79 -5.13 -36.78
C LYS A 656 -38.93 -5.20 -35.52
N ILE A 657 -39.30 -4.37 -34.55
CA ILE A 657 -38.91 -4.49 -33.15
C ILE A 657 -39.69 -5.68 -32.58
N ARG A 658 -39.03 -6.55 -31.82
CA ARG A 658 -39.69 -7.55 -30.99
C ARG A 658 -39.22 -7.34 -29.56
N GLU A 659 -40.10 -6.76 -28.76
CA GLU A 659 -39.94 -6.59 -27.32
C GLU A 659 -40.09 -7.93 -26.58
N VAL A 660 -39.43 -7.94 -25.44
CA VAL A 660 -39.40 -8.93 -24.37
C VAL A 660 -40.73 -8.91 -23.61
N SER A 661 -41.24 -10.09 -23.24
CA SER A 661 -42.22 -10.25 -22.18
C SER A 661 -41.70 -11.35 -21.25
N LEU A 662 -41.35 -10.97 -20.03
CA LEU A 662 -41.08 -11.86 -18.90
C LEU A 662 -42.31 -11.80 -18.01
N ALA A 663 -43.04 -12.90 -17.93
CA ALA A 663 -44.14 -13.09 -17.01
C ALA A 663 -43.60 -13.61 -15.66
N SER A 664 -44.03 -12.92 -14.62
CA SER A 664 -44.01 -13.30 -13.21
C SER A 664 -44.76 -14.60 -12.96
N HIS A 665 -44.20 -15.48 -12.12
CA HIS A 665 -45.00 -16.35 -11.27
C HIS A 665 -44.31 -16.50 -9.92
N ASP A 666 -45.08 -16.16 -8.90
CA ASP A 666 -44.81 -16.24 -7.48
C ASP A 666 -45.65 -17.40 -6.89
N VAL A 667 -45.14 -17.96 -5.77
CA VAL A 667 -45.84 -18.64 -4.65
C VAL A 667 -46.22 -20.12 -4.90
N GLU A 668 -45.96 -21.12 -4.02
CA GLU A 668 -46.07 -21.21 -2.55
C GLU A 668 -45.33 -22.46 -1.96
N ASP A 669 -44.88 -22.33 -0.71
CA ASP A 669 -44.73 -23.27 0.44
C ASP A 669 -44.26 -24.75 0.32
N ASP A 670 -43.12 -25.06 0.97
CA ASP A 670 -42.99 -25.86 2.22
C ASP A 670 -41.55 -25.74 2.81
#